data_AF-A0A3D2ECU4-F1
#
_entry.id   AF-A0A3D2ECU4-F1
#
_cell.length_a   1.000
_cell.length_b   1.000
_cell.length_c   1.000
_cell.angle_alpha   90.00
_cell.angle_beta   90.00
_cell.angle_gamma   90.00
#
_symmetry.space_group_name_H-M   'P 1'
#
loop_
_entity.id
_entity.type
_entity.pdbx_description
1 polymer ?
#
loop_
_entity_poly.entity_id
_entity_poly.type
_entity_poly.pdbx_seq_one_letter_code
_entity_poly.pdbx_strand_id
1 'polypeptide(L)'
;MNKKISKTIGVLLLLTAVAVTQVPVSDAEAAGTASDFQMEGNKLLRYSGTAEVVSIPDDVQIIGEEAFANNDNIVKVNIDGKVKQIGNGAFANCDYLRTVNIGDGVEQIDAGAFSNDTSLTHVSIGSGVKKLGSGVFAGDKALTDFKVSDANPYLFMEDGILYGKEHETLYFLLPSSQKEALNLTNDVKTIMAYAFWGNDSLKKVQLGSGLYEVPSYAFSNCSNLTDVSIHLPTQSIGAKAFEDCVSLQHVEVPESVTNIQDTAFDGCPNVKLSAKEGSYAWNYAQNMQKTPVEQVEYADVQQAQTVQPQNLTGTNESQNGSAATTAPAAGGTPTTAGDTASKTNTVSPEQTAVTANQPEDAGLENNTDAISNADPTPAPSMTTTSEAVENQVLLGQSSIVTGRALVFIDNGKAKVQQGMPVQNATLDLSQLGGEVQSQGDASSQSTSDETIGNLLADNAEKGKGFPKYTVVQDKIASQAYYQNADLTSYEFPEGIMEIGDFAFARSGLEAIVIPEGVTKIGYGAFYHCDNLQSVQIPSTVTKIDDYAFAKTPFLENNHSATYPFVVAGDGILIGYLGADSIINIPGGVKQVSDGVFRDHMGITAVNLPETVETIGEDAFKGCHNLTTVNGGKNVKTIGAGAFQGCALSNVTIPSSVEEIGIAAYDLSGGTDTVTMEGTTLPKLIYGTDSSRALNKEDRTYVFSGNLNKVIVPTGVSDFENTILQDGIYGYQGTIYDEQGTLLAQNQGVSKASDMMNDITIPGSEEGFILHIRESEDAAARIGDAYGELYGGRTPSKLQAYEISLMDETDTVPIHKLGKQTATVELPVPDGISTDQMHVVTLDDDGQLEAVNYEVTESNGENKIRFTTSHFSPYGIYEYDSFGGTGVVSNGKAIIRGGSRDNTPDTGDLIHPKWFLALGLAALACVFLFYKGQGKKPVRE
;
A
#
# COMPACT_ATOMS: atom_id res chain seq x y z
N MET A 1 43.49 -55.99 -9.71
CA MET A 1 43.43 -55.89 -8.23
C MET A 1 44.01 -57.15 -7.58
N ASN A 2 44.70 -57.03 -6.43
CA ASN A 2 45.24 -58.17 -5.67
C ASN A 2 44.11 -58.88 -4.89
N LYS A 3 44.08 -60.22 -4.91
CA LYS A 3 43.06 -61.04 -4.21
C LYS A 3 42.98 -60.79 -2.70
N LYS A 4 44.08 -60.39 -2.04
CA LYS A 4 44.03 -59.99 -0.62
C LYS A 4 43.23 -58.70 -0.43
N ILE A 5 43.58 -57.64 -1.16
CA ILE A 5 42.93 -56.32 -1.11
C ILE A 5 41.43 -56.44 -1.41
N SER A 6 41.07 -57.20 -2.45
CA SER A 6 39.68 -57.48 -2.82
C SER A 6 38.87 -58.04 -1.64
N LYS A 7 39.42 -59.00 -0.90
CA LYS A 7 38.73 -59.58 0.26
C LYS A 7 38.65 -58.64 1.45
N THR A 8 39.69 -57.83 1.71
CA THR A 8 39.68 -56.83 2.79
C THR A 8 38.59 -55.77 2.57
N ILE A 9 38.47 -55.26 1.33
CA ILE A 9 37.40 -54.32 0.95
C ILE A 9 36.02 -54.97 1.12
N GLY A 10 35.86 -56.23 0.66
CA GLY A 10 34.61 -56.96 0.80
C GLY A 10 34.17 -57.18 2.26
N VAL A 11 35.10 -57.46 3.18
CA VAL A 11 34.77 -57.58 4.62
C VAL A 11 34.39 -56.23 5.23
N LEU A 12 35.07 -55.14 4.87
CA LEU A 12 34.78 -53.80 5.39
C LEU A 12 33.38 -53.33 4.97
N LEU A 13 33.00 -53.55 3.70
CA LEU A 13 31.66 -53.25 3.17
C LEU A 13 30.56 -54.07 3.85
N LEU A 14 30.83 -55.33 4.22
CA LEU A 14 29.86 -56.16 4.95
C LEU A 14 29.64 -55.65 6.39
N LEU A 15 30.68 -55.14 7.04
CA LEU A 15 30.59 -54.57 8.38
C LEU A 15 29.83 -53.23 8.39
N THR A 16 30.05 -52.35 7.41
CA THR A 16 29.25 -51.13 7.27
C THR A 16 27.80 -51.42 6.90
N ALA A 17 27.52 -52.43 6.05
CA ALA A 17 26.16 -52.89 5.79
C ALA A 17 25.42 -53.28 7.09
N VAL A 18 26.08 -54.02 7.99
CA VAL A 18 25.50 -54.40 9.29
C VAL A 18 25.28 -53.17 10.17
N ALA A 19 26.26 -52.27 10.29
CA ALA A 19 26.13 -51.05 11.10
C ALA A 19 24.92 -50.18 10.71
N VAL A 20 24.66 -50.03 9.40
CA VAL A 20 23.53 -49.25 8.87
C VAL A 20 22.16 -49.84 9.27
N THR A 21 22.06 -51.16 9.50
CA THR A 21 20.80 -51.76 9.99
C THR A 21 20.53 -51.54 11.48
N GLN A 22 21.58 -51.22 12.26
CA GLN A 22 21.47 -51.00 13.72
C GLN A 22 21.18 -49.55 14.11
N VAL A 23 21.17 -48.61 13.15
CA VAL A 23 20.72 -47.24 13.39
C VAL A 23 19.20 -47.27 13.61
N PRO A 24 18.65 -46.77 14.74
CA PRO A 24 17.21 -46.72 14.96
C PRO A 24 16.54 -45.76 13.95
N VAL A 25 15.25 -45.96 13.69
CA VAL A 25 14.38 -44.87 13.17
C VAL A 25 13.67 -44.29 14.39
N SER A 26 13.46 -42.98 14.42
CA SER A 26 12.60 -42.34 15.42
C SER A 26 11.18 -42.26 14.87
N ASP A 27 10.26 -43.02 15.46
CA ASP A 27 8.83 -42.90 15.17
C ASP A 27 8.33 -41.54 15.71
N ALA A 28 7.80 -40.67 14.84
CA ALA A 28 7.45 -39.29 15.18
C ALA A 28 6.21 -38.75 14.43
N GLU A 29 5.27 -39.62 14.04
CA GLU A 29 3.95 -39.19 13.55
C GLU A 29 3.04 -38.76 14.72
N ALA A 30 3.27 -37.54 15.22
CA ALA A 30 2.39 -36.88 16.20
C ALA A 30 2.56 -35.34 16.26
N ALA A 31 3.03 -34.69 15.19
CA ALA A 31 3.36 -33.25 15.19
C ALA A 31 3.25 -32.56 13.82
N GLY A 32 2.25 -32.93 13.00
CA GLY A 32 1.88 -32.17 11.81
C GLY A 32 0.82 -31.12 12.16
N THR A 33 1.20 -29.85 12.26
CA THR A 33 0.27 -28.71 12.41
C THR A 33 0.86 -27.31 12.17
N ALA A 34 2.20 -27.12 12.18
CA ALA A 34 2.79 -25.77 12.12
C ALA A 34 3.38 -25.38 10.74
N SER A 35 3.75 -26.35 9.90
CA SER A 35 4.29 -26.12 8.55
C SER A 35 3.28 -25.54 7.56
N ASP A 36 2.01 -25.69 7.88
CA ASP A 36 0.89 -25.54 6.95
C ASP A 36 0.27 -24.14 7.05
N PHE A 37 0.50 -23.44 8.16
CA PHE A 37 0.01 -22.11 8.49
C PHE A 37 1.18 -21.12 8.42
N GLN A 38 1.19 -20.27 7.41
CA GLN A 38 2.21 -19.25 7.17
C GLN A 38 1.82 -17.99 7.94
N MET A 39 2.56 -17.71 9.02
CA MET A 39 2.25 -16.68 10.01
C MET A 39 3.17 -15.46 9.90
N GLU A 40 2.58 -14.27 10.01
CA GLU A 40 3.21 -12.97 10.22
C GLU A 40 2.87 -12.51 11.65
N GLY A 41 3.70 -12.89 12.62
CA GLY A 41 3.37 -12.73 14.04
C GLY A 41 2.05 -13.44 14.38
N ASN A 42 1.03 -12.66 14.80
CA ASN A 42 -0.31 -13.20 15.10
C ASN A 42 -1.25 -13.20 13.87
N LYS A 43 -0.79 -12.86 12.66
CA LYS A 43 -1.59 -12.80 11.43
C LYS A 43 -1.31 -14.00 10.53
N LEU A 44 -2.32 -14.80 10.23
CA LEU A 44 -2.22 -15.97 9.34
C LEU A 44 -2.29 -15.51 7.88
N LEU A 45 -1.14 -15.31 7.23
CA LEU A 45 -1.07 -14.84 5.84
C LEU A 45 -1.51 -15.89 4.83
N ARG A 46 -1.18 -17.17 5.03
CA ARG A 46 -1.56 -18.23 4.09
C ARG A 46 -1.65 -19.61 4.73
N TYR A 47 -2.54 -20.46 4.25
CA TYR A 47 -2.58 -21.87 4.58
C TYR A 47 -2.28 -22.73 3.34
N SER A 48 -1.13 -23.39 3.35
CA SER A 48 -0.66 -24.28 2.28
C SER A 48 -0.80 -25.77 2.62
N GLY A 49 -1.48 -26.09 3.72
CA GLY A 49 -1.74 -27.47 4.12
C GLY A 49 -2.82 -28.17 3.28
N THR A 50 -2.84 -29.49 3.40
CA THR A 50 -3.79 -30.37 2.69
C THR A 50 -4.72 -31.12 3.65
N ALA A 51 -4.99 -30.57 4.84
CA ALA A 51 -5.83 -31.21 5.83
C ALA A 51 -7.32 -30.91 5.60
N GLU A 52 -8.15 -31.96 5.51
CA GLU A 52 -9.61 -31.83 5.35
C GLU A 52 -10.30 -31.12 6.53
N VAL A 53 -9.68 -31.14 7.72
CA VAL A 53 -10.20 -30.48 8.93
C VAL A 53 -9.12 -29.62 9.56
N VAL A 54 -9.34 -28.31 9.51
CA VAL A 54 -8.45 -27.27 10.01
C VAL A 54 -9.01 -26.71 11.32
N SER A 55 -8.14 -26.35 12.25
CA SER A 55 -8.48 -25.48 13.38
C SER A 55 -7.39 -24.42 13.51
N ILE A 56 -7.78 -23.17 13.65
CA ILE A 56 -6.84 -22.05 13.69
C ILE A 56 -6.05 -22.09 15.02
N PRO A 57 -4.72 -21.92 15.03
CA PRO A 57 -3.90 -21.91 16.25
C PRO A 57 -4.27 -20.81 17.26
N ASP A 58 -4.03 -21.08 18.55
CA ASP A 58 -4.42 -20.21 19.70
C ASP A 58 -3.63 -18.89 19.79
N ASP A 59 -2.57 -18.69 19.00
CA ASP A 59 -1.80 -17.46 18.89
C ASP A 59 -2.29 -16.53 17.78
N VAL A 60 -3.00 -17.05 16.77
CA VAL A 60 -3.59 -16.25 15.69
C VAL A 60 -4.61 -15.24 16.26
N GLN A 61 -4.44 -13.98 15.87
CA GLN A 61 -5.35 -12.86 16.14
C GLN A 61 -5.97 -12.30 14.86
N ILE A 62 -5.37 -12.53 13.70
CA ILE A 62 -5.92 -12.10 12.40
C ILE A 62 -5.77 -13.27 11.41
N ILE A 63 -6.80 -13.59 10.64
CA ILE A 63 -6.63 -14.34 9.38
C ILE A 63 -6.47 -13.31 8.28
N GLY A 64 -5.41 -13.43 7.49
CA GLY A 64 -5.07 -12.50 6.41
C GLY A 64 -6.03 -12.56 5.23
N GLU A 65 -5.82 -11.61 4.31
CA GLU A 65 -6.49 -11.59 3.01
C GLU A 65 -6.08 -12.82 2.17
N GLU A 66 -7.07 -13.43 1.49
CA GLU A 66 -6.95 -14.66 0.68
C GLU A 66 -6.23 -15.86 1.35
N ALA A 67 -6.04 -15.88 2.67
CA ALA A 67 -5.12 -16.81 3.34
C ALA A 67 -5.39 -18.29 3.04
N PHE A 68 -6.65 -18.70 2.97
CA PHE A 68 -7.12 -20.03 2.60
C PHE A 68 -7.72 -20.09 1.19
N ALA A 69 -7.78 -18.98 0.45
CA ALA A 69 -8.52 -18.90 -0.81
C ALA A 69 -8.06 -19.94 -1.83
N ASN A 70 -9.01 -20.50 -2.59
CA ASN A 70 -8.80 -21.57 -3.57
C ASN A 70 -8.22 -22.88 -2.97
N ASN A 71 -8.39 -23.15 -1.66
CA ASN A 71 -7.89 -24.40 -1.05
C ASN A 71 -8.92 -25.54 -1.12
N ASP A 72 -8.92 -26.23 -2.26
CA ASP A 72 -9.72 -27.42 -2.56
C ASP A 72 -9.28 -28.70 -1.80
N ASN A 73 -8.78 -28.57 -0.57
CA ASN A 73 -8.54 -29.70 0.34
C ASN A 73 -9.37 -29.58 1.62
N ILE A 74 -9.71 -28.35 2.06
CA ILE A 74 -10.37 -28.13 3.34
C ILE A 74 -11.86 -28.42 3.20
N VAL A 75 -12.38 -29.28 4.08
CA VAL A 75 -13.81 -29.61 4.17
C VAL A 75 -14.44 -28.95 5.40
N LYS A 76 -13.64 -28.65 6.44
CA LYS A 76 -14.10 -27.95 7.65
C LYS A 76 -12.99 -27.08 8.26
N VAL A 77 -13.37 -25.89 8.75
CA VAL A 77 -12.54 -25.03 9.61
C VAL A 77 -13.22 -24.72 10.95
N ASN A 78 -12.43 -24.63 12.03
CA ASN A 78 -12.82 -24.02 13.30
C ASN A 78 -11.92 -22.81 13.57
N ILE A 79 -12.52 -21.64 13.79
CA ILE A 79 -11.86 -20.35 13.99
C ILE A 79 -12.25 -19.85 15.38
N ASP A 80 -11.38 -20.01 16.38
CA ASP A 80 -11.69 -19.72 17.79
C ASP A 80 -10.44 -19.22 18.53
N GLY A 81 -10.46 -19.14 19.86
CA GLY A 81 -9.29 -18.80 20.66
C GLY A 81 -9.05 -17.29 20.70
N LYS A 82 -7.93 -16.81 20.12
CA LYS A 82 -7.57 -15.38 20.12
C LYS A 82 -7.93 -14.63 18.84
N VAL A 83 -8.43 -15.29 17.80
CA VAL A 83 -8.73 -14.66 16.50
C VAL A 83 -9.71 -13.51 16.70
N LYS A 84 -9.39 -12.34 16.14
CA LYS A 84 -10.15 -11.08 16.19
C LYS A 84 -10.68 -10.65 14.83
N GLN A 85 -9.94 -10.90 13.76
CA GLN A 85 -10.31 -10.49 12.41
C GLN A 85 -10.14 -11.64 11.42
N ILE A 86 -11.02 -11.69 10.41
CA ILE A 86 -10.91 -12.56 9.24
C ILE A 86 -10.88 -11.64 8.01
N GLY A 87 -9.79 -11.69 7.24
CA GLY A 87 -9.49 -10.75 6.16
C GLY A 87 -10.34 -10.90 4.89
N ASN A 88 -10.09 -10.00 3.94
CA ASN A 88 -10.80 -9.97 2.65
C ASN A 88 -10.54 -11.27 1.87
N GLY A 89 -11.58 -11.87 1.27
CA GLY A 89 -11.44 -13.12 0.51
C GLY A 89 -10.85 -14.31 1.29
N ALA A 90 -10.73 -14.26 2.62
CA ALA A 90 -9.83 -15.12 3.40
C ALA A 90 -9.99 -16.64 3.18
N PHE A 91 -11.17 -17.13 2.81
CA PHE A 91 -11.44 -18.52 2.44
C PHE A 91 -12.05 -18.66 1.03
N ALA A 92 -12.16 -17.58 0.27
CA ALA A 92 -12.94 -17.52 -0.96
C ALA A 92 -12.56 -18.58 -2.01
N ASN A 93 -13.58 -19.12 -2.69
CA ASN A 93 -13.46 -20.17 -3.70
C ASN A 93 -12.88 -21.49 -3.14
N CYS A 94 -13.10 -21.82 -1.86
CA CYS A 94 -12.79 -23.15 -1.31
C CYS A 94 -13.88 -24.15 -1.71
N ASP A 95 -13.78 -24.73 -2.91
CA ASP A 95 -14.89 -25.44 -3.56
C ASP A 95 -15.34 -26.73 -2.83
N TYR A 96 -14.53 -27.23 -1.87
CA TYR A 96 -14.86 -28.37 -0.99
C TYR A 96 -15.17 -28.01 0.47
N LEU A 97 -15.07 -26.75 0.89
CA LEU A 97 -15.37 -26.32 2.25
C LEU A 97 -16.87 -26.50 2.52
N ARG A 98 -17.23 -27.15 3.64
CA ARG A 98 -18.62 -27.49 4.00
C ARG A 98 -19.06 -26.96 5.35
N THR A 99 -18.12 -26.65 6.24
CA THR A 99 -18.42 -26.24 7.61
C THR A 99 -17.43 -25.22 8.14
N VAL A 100 -17.93 -24.05 8.51
CA VAL A 100 -17.20 -22.98 9.20
C VAL A 100 -17.77 -22.80 10.59
N ASN A 101 -16.94 -22.80 11.63
CA ASN A 101 -17.35 -22.42 12.98
C ASN A 101 -16.50 -21.25 13.45
N ILE A 102 -17.14 -20.12 13.77
CA ILE A 102 -16.50 -18.87 14.20
C ILE A 102 -16.85 -18.66 15.68
N GLY A 103 -15.83 -18.65 16.54
CA GLY A 103 -15.95 -18.61 18.00
C GLY A 103 -16.27 -17.23 18.58
N ASP A 104 -16.38 -17.18 19.91
CA ASP A 104 -16.72 -15.96 20.65
C ASP A 104 -15.60 -14.90 20.65
N GLY A 105 -14.38 -15.27 20.27
CA GLY A 105 -13.23 -14.35 20.25
C GLY A 105 -13.25 -13.33 19.09
N VAL A 106 -13.83 -13.70 17.94
CA VAL A 106 -13.76 -12.95 16.68
C VAL A 106 -14.66 -11.72 16.71
N GLU A 107 -14.19 -10.59 16.16
CA GLU A 107 -14.86 -9.29 16.23
C GLU A 107 -15.19 -8.71 14.83
N GLN A 108 -14.38 -8.99 13.82
CA GLN A 108 -14.56 -8.51 12.44
C GLN A 108 -14.37 -9.62 11.40
N ILE A 109 -15.18 -9.59 10.34
CA ILE A 109 -15.04 -10.40 9.14
C ILE A 109 -15.11 -9.44 7.96
N ASP A 110 -14.12 -9.43 7.08
CA ASP A 110 -14.01 -8.46 5.98
C ASP A 110 -14.76 -8.93 4.71
N ALA A 111 -14.61 -8.20 3.61
CA ALA A 111 -15.36 -8.46 2.39
C ALA A 111 -15.04 -9.84 1.80
N GLY A 112 -16.01 -10.48 1.14
CA GLY A 112 -15.81 -11.76 0.43
C GLY A 112 -15.21 -12.92 1.24
N ALA A 113 -15.13 -12.85 2.57
CA ALA A 113 -14.23 -13.71 3.35
C ALA A 113 -14.50 -15.22 3.25
N PHE A 114 -15.69 -15.63 2.77
CA PHE A 114 -16.08 -17.01 2.45
C PHE A 114 -16.82 -17.07 1.09
N SER A 115 -16.56 -16.13 0.16
CA SER A 115 -17.35 -16.02 -1.08
C SER A 115 -17.03 -17.10 -2.11
N ASN A 116 -18.05 -17.58 -2.81
CA ASN A 116 -18.02 -18.66 -3.79
C ASN A 116 -17.57 -20.01 -3.22
N ASP A 117 -17.79 -20.27 -1.94
CA ASP A 117 -17.49 -21.58 -1.35
C ASP A 117 -18.63 -22.54 -1.73
N THR A 118 -18.60 -23.11 -2.95
CA THR A 118 -19.81 -23.73 -3.54
C THR A 118 -20.32 -24.98 -2.83
N SER A 119 -19.48 -25.62 -2.00
CA SER A 119 -19.85 -26.72 -1.08
C SER A 119 -20.32 -26.27 0.31
N LEU A 120 -20.23 -24.97 0.65
CA LEU A 120 -20.45 -24.49 2.02
C LEU A 120 -21.92 -24.66 2.41
N THR A 121 -22.16 -25.48 3.43
CA THR A 121 -23.52 -25.89 3.86
C THR A 121 -23.84 -25.45 5.27
N HIS A 122 -22.85 -25.34 6.15
CA HIS A 122 -23.02 -25.05 7.58
C HIS A 122 -22.09 -23.93 8.04
N VAL A 123 -22.64 -22.87 8.65
CA VAL A 123 -21.87 -21.77 9.26
C VAL A 123 -22.41 -21.46 10.65
N SER A 124 -21.53 -21.27 11.63
CA SER A 124 -21.88 -20.75 12.95
C SER A 124 -21.04 -19.52 13.34
N ILE A 125 -21.69 -18.51 13.92
CA ILE A 125 -21.10 -17.24 14.34
C ILE A 125 -21.27 -17.03 15.85
N GLY A 126 -20.16 -16.82 16.54
CA GLY A 126 -20.10 -16.55 17.98
C GLY A 126 -20.63 -15.18 18.41
N SER A 127 -20.57 -14.93 19.71
CA SER A 127 -21.10 -13.71 20.35
C SER A 127 -20.24 -12.46 20.17
N GLY A 128 -18.95 -12.61 19.82
CA GLY A 128 -18.02 -11.50 19.67
C GLY A 128 -18.18 -10.69 18.38
N VAL A 129 -18.69 -11.28 17.30
CA VAL A 129 -18.61 -10.69 15.94
C VAL A 129 -19.51 -9.45 15.85
N LYS A 130 -18.88 -8.31 15.51
CA LYS A 130 -19.45 -6.96 15.52
C LYS A 130 -19.72 -6.41 14.12
N LYS A 131 -18.83 -6.74 13.18
CA LYS A 131 -18.78 -6.14 11.83
C LYS A 131 -18.55 -7.24 10.78
N LEU A 132 -19.35 -7.21 9.73
CA LEU A 132 -19.15 -7.96 8.49
C LEU A 132 -18.86 -6.98 7.34
N GLY A 133 -18.03 -7.38 6.39
CA GLY A 133 -17.82 -6.68 5.12
C GLY A 133 -18.93 -6.93 4.09
N SER A 134 -18.70 -6.46 2.87
CA SER A 134 -19.57 -6.72 1.73
C SER A 134 -19.42 -8.16 1.24
N GLY A 135 -20.51 -8.82 0.86
CA GLY A 135 -20.47 -10.11 0.16
C GLY A 135 -19.77 -11.28 0.88
N VAL A 136 -19.70 -11.28 2.22
CA VAL A 136 -18.98 -12.31 3.01
C VAL A 136 -19.29 -13.76 2.57
N PHE A 137 -20.55 -14.03 2.25
CA PHE A 137 -21.08 -15.35 1.84
C PHE A 137 -21.70 -15.29 0.41
N ALA A 138 -21.19 -14.38 -0.43
CA ALA A 138 -21.69 -14.21 -1.79
C ALA A 138 -21.28 -15.40 -2.66
N GLY A 139 -22.27 -16.13 -3.21
CA GLY A 139 -22.04 -17.28 -4.09
C GLY A 139 -22.19 -18.65 -3.43
N ASP A 140 -22.44 -18.71 -2.12
CA ASP A 140 -22.51 -19.95 -1.34
C ASP A 140 -23.85 -20.67 -1.54
N LYS A 141 -24.14 -21.10 -2.77
CA LYS A 141 -25.48 -21.59 -3.18
C LYS A 141 -25.92 -22.87 -2.44
N ALA A 142 -25.00 -23.57 -1.76
CA ALA A 142 -25.30 -24.72 -0.91
C ALA A 142 -25.64 -24.37 0.56
N LEU A 143 -25.49 -23.11 0.97
CA LEU A 143 -25.56 -22.70 2.38
C LEU A 143 -26.97 -22.87 2.94
N THR A 144 -27.09 -23.81 3.87
CA THR A 144 -28.37 -24.36 4.33
C THR A 144 -28.61 -24.22 5.82
N ASP A 145 -27.56 -24.35 6.65
CA ASP A 145 -27.63 -24.22 8.10
C ASP A 145 -26.73 -23.07 8.60
N PHE A 146 -27.31 -21.89 8.77
CA PHE A 146 -26.61 -20.70 9.26
C PHE A 146 -27.11 -20.32 10.66
N LYS A 147 -26.20 -20.17 11.63
CA LYS A 147 -26.52 -19.82 13.02
C LYS A 147 -25.69 -18.65 13.53
N VAL A 148 -26.33 -17.72 14.23
CA VAL A 148 -25.70 -16.71 15.09
C VAL A 148 -25.99 -17.08 16.54
N SER A 149 -25.01 -16.90 17.43
CA SER A 149 -25.17 -17.12 18.87
C SER A 149 -26.26 -16.21 19.46
N ASP A 150 -27.18 -16.78 20.26
CA ASP A 150 -28.22 -16.02 20.99
C ASP A 150 -27.62 -14.93 21.91
N ALA A 151 -26.34 -15.06 22.27
CA ALA A 151 -25.61 -14.10 23.09
C ALA A 151 -24.94 -12.96 22.28
N ASN A 152 -24.97 -12.99 20.94
CA ASN A 152 -24.39 -11.91 20.12
C ASN A 152 -25.22 -10.62 20.27
N PRO A 153 -24.63 -9.51 20.74
CA PRO A 153 -25.36 -8.26 20.94
C PRO A 153 -25.39 -7.37 19.68
N TYR A 154 -24.67 -7.72 18.61
CA TYR A 154 -24.48 -6.91 17.39
C TYR A 154 -25.24 -7.46 16.17
N LEU A 155 -25.46 -8.77 16.12
CA LEU A 155 -26.02 -9.49 14.97
C LEU A 155 -27.18 -10.41 15.39
N PHE A 156 -28.09 -10.70 14.46
CA PHE A 156 -29.11 -11.76 14.60
C PHE A 156 -29.66 -12.21 13.23
N MET A 157 -30.32 -13.37 13.22
CA MET A 157 -31.05 -13.89 12.05
C MET A 157 -32.56 -13.75 12.26
N GLU A 158 -33.28 -13.23 11.25
CA GLU A 158 -34.75 -13.21 11.20
C GLU A 158 -35.22 -13.50 9.77
N ASP A 159 -36.25 -14.35 9.60
CA ASP A 159 -36.85 -14.71 8.30
C ASP A 159 -35.85 -15.13 7.19
N GLY A 160 -34.69 -15.67 7.58
CA GLY A 160 -33.60 -16.10 6.69
C GLY A 160 -32.62 -14.99 6.30
N ILE A 161 -32.68 -13.82 6.95
CA ILE A 161 -31.85 -12.65 6.67
C ILE A 161 -30.94 -12.37 7.87
N LEU A 162 -29.69 -12.00 7.61
CA LEU A 162 -28.72 -11.54 8.61
C LEU A 162 -28.78 -10.01 8.75
N TYR A 163 -29.11 -9.53 9.95
CA TYR A 163 -29.22 -8.11 10.28
C TYR A 163 -28.22 -7.71 11.38
N GLY A 164 -27.79 -6.44 11.33
CA GLY A 164 -27.25 -5.74 12.50
C GLY A 164 -28.35 -5.42 13.52
N LYS A 165 -28.01 -5.32 14.81
CA LYS A 165 -28.97 -5.42 15.94
C LYS A 165 -30.19 -4.50 15.88
N GLU A 166 -30.01 -3.29 15.37
CA GLU A 166 -31.06 -2.27 15.26
C GLU A 166 -31.92 -2.41 13.98
N HIS A 167 -31.81 -3.53 13.25
CA HIS A 167 -32.34 -3.79 11.89
C HIS A 167 -31.82 -2.83 10.79
N GLU A 168 -31.03 -1.79 11.11
CA GLU A 168 -30.65 -0.74 10.17
C GLU A 168 -29.72 -1.19 9.02
N THR A 169 -28.95 -2.27 9.22
CA THR A 169 -28.05 -2.84 8.20
C THR A 169 -28.42 -4.28 7.89
N LEU A 170 -28.62 -4.57 6.60
CA LEU A 170 -28.83 -5.92 6.05
C LEU A 170 -27.55 -6.42 5.39
N TYR A 171 -27.04 -7.57 5.86
CA TYR A 171 -25.79 -8.16 5.38
C TYR A 171 -25.98 -9.23 4.29
N PHE A 172 -26.98 -10.12 4.45
CA PHE A 172 -27.10 -11.33 3.64
C PHE A 172 -28.52 -11.93 3.67
N LEU A 173 -28.97 -12.51 2.55
CA LEU A 173 -30.15 -13.39 2.48
C LEU A 173 -29.73 -14.84 2.22
N LEU A 174 -30.01 -15.73 3.18
CA LEU A 174 -29.67 -17.15 3.14
C LEU A 174 -30.31 -17.85 1.91
N PRO A 175 -29.54 -18.50 1.00
CA PRO A 175 -30.09 -19.17 -0.19
C PRO A 175 -31.14 -20.25 0.11
N SER A 176 -30.98 -20.99 1.22
CA SER A 176 -31.95 -22.02 1.65
C SER A 176 -33.28 -21.47 2.15
N SER A 177 -33.43 -20.14 2.33
CA SER A 177 -34.69 -19.51 2.72
C SER A 177 -35.81 -19.69 1.66
N GLN A 178 -35.45 -19.97 0.40
CA GLN A 178 -36.38 -20.13 -0.73
C GLN A 178 -37.38 -18.95 -0.86
N LYS A 179 -36.90 -17.75 -0.50
CA LYS A 179 -37.74 -16.57 -0.24
C LYS A 179 -38.11 -15.85 -1.54
N GLU A 180 -39.12 -16.35 -2.24
CA GLU A 180 -39.55 -15.79 -3.53
C GLU A 180 -39.93 -14.31 -3.51
N ALA A 181 -40.33 -13.77 -2.34
CA ALA A 181 -40.66 -12.37 -2.16
C ALA A 181 -40.03 -11.78 -0.88
N LEU A 182 -39.39 -10.62 -1.03
CA LEU A 182 -38.76 -9.85 0.03
C LEU A 182 -39.33 -8.44 0.08
N ASN A 183 -39.96 -8.10 1.21
CA ASN A 183 -40.35 -6.73 1.53
C ASN A 183 -39.49 -6.30 2.72
N LEU A 184 -38.65 -5.28 2.55
CA LEU A 184 -37.84 -4.71 3.63
C LEU A 184 -38.66 -3.69 4.42
N THR A 185 -38.41 -3.60 5.73
CA THR A 185 -39.02 -2.56 6.57
C THR A 185 -38.34 -1.21 6.36
N ASN A 186 -38.98 -0.14 6.81
CA ASN A 186 -38.44 1.22 6.70
C ASN A 186 -37.27 1.49 7.66
N ASP A 187 -36.97 0.54 8.55
CA ASP A 187 -35.90 0.63 9.54
C ASP A 187 -34.54 0.31 8.91
N VAL A 188 -34.53 -0.49 7.82
CA VAL A 188 -33.33 -0.76 7.01
C VAL A 188 -32.89 0.52 6.30
N LYS A 189 -31.69 1.01 6.63
CA LYS A 189 -31.03 2.18 6.03
C LYS A 189 -29.91 1.81 5.07
N THR A 190 -29.29 0.66 5.31
CA THR A 190 -28.12 0.15 4.58
C THR A 190 -28.36 -1.29 4.14
N ILE A 191 -28.18 -1.54 2.85
CA ILE A 191 -27.92 -2.88 2.30
C ILE A 191 -26.42 -2.95 2.06
N MET A 192 -25.76 -4.06 2.40
CA MET A 192 -24.36 -4.26 2.01
C MET A 192 -24.25 -4.66 0.53
N ALA A 193 -23.15 -4.28 -0.13
CA ALA A 193 -22.91 -4.76 -1.49
C ALA A 193 -22.86 -6.30 -1.51
N TYR A 194 -23.35 -6.90 -2.61
CA TYR A 194 -23.53 -8.34 -2.80
C TYR A 194 -24.49 -9.07 -1.83
N ALA A 195 -25.27 -8.36 -0.98
CA ALA A 195 -26.13 -9.00 0.03
C ALA A 195 -27.18 -9.99 -0.50
N PHE A 196 -27.56 -9.90 -1.78
CA PHE A 196 -28.46 -10.84 -2.47
C PHE A 196 -27.81 -11.54 -3.67
N TRP A 197 -26.48 -11.41 -3.83
CA TRP A 197 -25.78 -11.83 -5.05
C TRP A 197 -26.01 -13.30 -5.39
N GLY A 198 -26.31 -13.57 -6.66
CA GLY A 198 -26.52 -14.93 -7.15
C GLY A 198 -27.77 -15.64 -6.60
N ASN A 199 -28.68 -14.95 -5.89
CA ASN A 199 -29.82 -15.59 -5.25
C ASN A 199 -30.88 -16.05 -6.28
N ASP A 200 -30.85 -17.35 -6.60
CA ASP A 200 -31.75 -17.98 -7.58
C ASP A 200 -33.19 -18.19 -7.06
N SER A 201 -33.51 -17.85 -5.81
CA SER A 201 -34.87 -18.01 -5.25
C SER A 201 -35.73 -16.75 -5.35
N LEU A 202 -35.10 -15.58 -5.27
CA LEU A 202 -35.76 -14.29 -5.09
C LEU A 202 -36.37 -13.78 -6.42
N LYS A 203 -37.69 -13.60 -6.45
CA LYS A 203 -38.46 -13.18 -7.64
C LYS A 203 -39.00 -11.75 -7.54
N LYS A 204 -39.32 -11.30 -6.33
CA LYS A 204 -39.85 -9.96 -6.08
C LYS A 204 -39.17 -9.28 -4.89
N VAL A 205 -38.79 -8.02 -5.06
CA VAL A 205 -38.20 -7.19 -4.00
C VAL A 205 -38.97 -5.88 -3.86
N GLN A 206 -39.28 -5.49 -2.63
CA GLN A 206 -39.74 -4.17 -2.26
C GLN A 206 -38.81 -3.59 -1.20
N LEU A 207 -38.16 -2.47 -1.51
CA LEU A 207 -37.17 -1.83 -0.64
C LEU A 207 -37.85 -0.94 0.42
N GLY A 208 -37.22 -0.81 1.59
CA GLY A 208 -37.72 0.01 2.68
C GLY A 208 -37.52 1.51 2.43
N SER A 209 -38.40 2.35 2.98
CA SER A 209 -38.28 3.82 2.87
C SER A 209 -37.20 4.43 3.79
N GLY A 210 -36.27 3.62 4.31
CA GLY A 210 -35.08 4.06 5.03
C GLY A 210 -33.84 4.18 4.15
N LEU A 211 -33.85 3.55 2.96
CA LEU A 211 -32.69 3.44 2.07
C LEU A 211 -32.44 4.74 1.29
N TYR A 212 -31.20 5.24 1.38
CA TYR A 212 -30.72 6.37 0.58
C TYR A 212 -30.17 5.94 -0.81
N GLU A 213 -29.66 4.72 -0.92
CA GLU A 213 -29.05 4.16 -2.13
C GLU A 213 -29.47 2.70 -2.33
N VAL A 214 -29.55 2.25 -3.60
CA VAL A 214 -29.40 0.82 -3.95
C VAL A 214 -27.92 0.56 -4.27
N PRO A 215 -27.17 -0.17 -3.41
CA PRO A 215 -25.72 -0.29 -3.57
C PRO A 215 -25.30 -1.02 -4.85
N SER A 216 -24.07 -0.77 -5.28
CA SER A 216 -23.40 -1.53 -6.34
C SER A 216 -23.43 -3.04 -6.05
N TYR A 217 -23.60 -3.85 -7.10
CA TYR A 217 -23.71 -5.32 -7.05
C TYR A 217 -24.77 -5.94 -6.13
N ALA A 218 -25.61 -5.16 -5.43
CA ALA A 218 -26.49 -5.66 -4.35
C ALA A 218 -27.39 -6.84 -4.76
N PHE A 219 -27.90 -6.85 -6.00
CA PHE A 219 -28.71 -7.89 -6.61
C PHE A 219 -28.08 -8.49 -7.88
N SER A 220 -26.76 -8.31 -8.12
CA SER A 220 -26.11 -8.89 -9.31
C SER A 220 -26.27 -10.43 -9.32
N ASN A 221 -26.48 -10.98 -10.51
CA ASN A 221 -26.71 -12.40 -10.75
C ASN A 221 -27.98 -13.00 -10.08
N CYS A 222 -28.96 -12.19 -9.63
CA CYS A 222 -30.28 -12.70 -9.20
C CYS A 222 -31.11 -13.21 -10.40
N SER A 223 -30.75 -14.39 -10.92
CA SER A 223 -31.24 -14.94 -12.19
C SER A 223 -32.76 -15.02 -12.35
N ASN A 224 -33.50 -15.21 -11.25
CA ASN A 224 -34.96 -15.35 -11.20
C ASN A 224 -35.71 -14.09 -10.73
N LEU A 225 -35.02 -12.97 -10.47
CA LEU A 225 -35.64 -11.71 -10.06
C LEU A 225 -36.46 -11.12 -11.23
N THR A 226 -37.76 -10.86 -11.03
CA THR A 226 -38.67 -10.34 -12.06
C THR A 226 -39.17 -8.93 -11.78
N ASP A 227 -39.40 -8.58 -10.50
CA ASP A 227 -39.96 -7.31 -10.08
C ASP A 227 -39.17 -6.69 -8.92
N VAL A 228 -38.85 -5.40 -9.02
CA VAL A 228 -38.29 -4.59 -7.94
C VAL A 228 -39.13 -3.33 -7.76
N SER A 229 -39.35 -2.90 -6.52
CA SER A 229 -39.94 -1.60 -6.19
C SER A 229 -39.05 -0.85 -5.21
N ILE A 230 -38.60 0.34 -5.63
CA ILE A 230 -37.74 1.26 -4.88
C ILE A 230 -38.62 2.41 -4.38
N HIS A 231 -38.47 2.81 -3.11
CA HIS A 231 -39.27 3.85 -2.48
C HIS A 231 -38.48 5.14 -2.23
N LEU A 232 -39.20 6.25 -2.02
CA LEU A 232 -38.60 7.46 -1.43
C LEU A 232 -37.94 7.09 -0.08
N PRO A 233 -36.78 7.66 0.29
CA PRO A 233 -36.11 8.82 -0.29
C PRO A 233 -34.93 8.49 -1.22
N THR A 234 -34.76 7.24 -1.68
CA THR A 234 -33.57 6.77 -2.40
C THR A 234 -33.15 7.70 -3.55
N GLN A 235 -31.87 8.09 -3.61
CA GLN A 235 -31.32 9.05 -4.59
C GLN A 235 -30.44 8.40 -5.67
N SER A 236 -29.81 7.27 -5.37
CA SER A 236 -28.84 6.60 -6.23
C SER A 236 -29.16 5.13 -6.46
N ILE A 237 -28.80 4.65 -7.66
CA ILE A 237 -28.65 3.22 -7.99
C ILE A 237 -27.22 3.00 -8.46
N GLY A 238 -26.47 2.18 -7.71
CA GLY A 238 -25.05 1.92 -7.90
C GLY A 238 -24.70 1.08 -9.14
N ALA A 239 -23.40 0.94 -9.40
CA ALA A 239 -22.87 0.23 -10.55
C ALA A 239 -23.21 -1.27 -10.46
N LYS A 240 -23.66 -1.87 -11.56
CA LYS A 240 -24.00 -3.30 -11.62
C LYS A 240 -25.02 -3.76 -10.56
N ALA A 241 -25.81 -2.84 -9.98
CA ALA A 241 -26.73 -3.14 -8.88
C ALA A 241 -27.71 -4.29 -9.17
N PHE A 242 -28.11 -4.45 -10.44
CA PHE A 242 -28.96 -5.53 -10.95
C PHE A 242 -28.31 -6.26 -12.14
N GLU A 243 -26.97 -6.26 -12.25
CA GLU A 243 -26.25 -6.95 -13.33
C GLU A 243 -26.67 -8.42 -13.49
N ASP A 244 -26.80 -8.89 -14.73
CA ASP A 244 -27.18 -10.27 -15.08
C ASP A 244 -28.48 -10.79 -14.41
N CYS A 245 -29.38 -9.88 -14.00
CA CYS A 245 -30.76 -10.22 -13.63
C CYS A 245 -31.58 -10.54 -14.89
N VAL A 246 -31.26 -11.64 -15.59
CA VAL A 246 -31.80 -11.99 -16.92
C VAL A 246 -33.33 -12.06 -17.00
N SER A 247 -33.99 -12.37 -15.89
CA SER A 247 -35.45 -12.45 -15.76
C SER A 247 -36.15 -11.12 -15.42
N LEU A 248 -35.38 -10.05 -15.14
CA LEU A 248 -35.89 -8.78 -14.64
C LEU A 248 -36.76 -8.08 -15.68
N GLN A 249 -38.00 -7.77 -15.30
CA GLN A 249 -39.03 -7.24 -16.20
C GLN A 249 -39.55 -5.87 -15.76
N HIS A 250 -39.59 -5.59 -14.45
CA HIS A 250 -40.14 -4.36 -13.92
C HIS A 250 -39.33 -3.83 -12.74
N VAL A 251 -38.93 -2.56 -12.80
CA VAL A 251 -38.34 -1.83 -11.67
C VAL A 251 -39.11 -0.53 -11.49
N GLU A 252 -39.78 -0.36 -10.36
CA GLU A 252 -40.37 0.92 -9.98
C GLU A 252 -39.31 1.80 -9.32
N VAL A 253 -39.10 3.00 -9.86
CA VAL A 253 -38.06 3.95 -9.42
C VAL A 253 -38.70 5.27 -9.00
N PRO A 254 -38.44 5.77 -7.77
CA PRO A 254 -39.11 6.94 -7.22
C PRO A 254 -38.53 8.24 -7.79
N GLU A 255 -39.27 9.34 -7.67
CA GLU A 255 -38.86 10.64 -8.21
C GLU A 255 -37.67 11.30 -7.48
N SER A 256 -37.22 10.72 -6.37
CA SER A 256 -36.01 11.14 -5.64
C SER A 256 -34.71 10.65 -6.28
N VAL A 257 -34.75 9.62 -7.14
CA VAL A 257 -33.53 9.10 -7.78
C VAL A 257 -33.03 10.10 -8.82
N THR A 258 -31.86 10.67 -8.55
CA THR A 258 -31.14 11.67 -9.36
C THR A 258 -29.87 11.13 -9.99
N ASN A 259 -29.42 9.92 -9.60
CA ASN A 259 -28.31 9.22 -10.23
C ASN A 259 -28.64 7.73 -10.45
N ILE A 260 -28.33 7.22 -11.64
CA ILE A 260 -28.37 5.79 -11.98
C ILE A 260 -27.10 5.53 -12.78
N GLN A 261 -26.23 4.64 -12.29
CA GLN A 261 -25.02 4.27 -13.01
C GLN A 261 -25.36 3.56 -14.33
N ASP A 262 -24.64 3.85 -15.41
CA ASP A 262 -24.96 3.31 -16.74
C ASP A 262 -24.96 1.76 -16.76
N THR A 263 -24.10 1.13 -15.97
CA THR A 263 -23.98 -0.34 -15.82
C THR A 263 -24.99 -0.97 -14.85
N ALA A 264 -25.87 -0.19 -14.21
CA ALA A 264 -26.76 -0.67 -13.15
C ALA A 264 -27.70 -1.82 -13.58
N PHE A 265 -27.95 -1.94 -14.89
CA PHE A 265 -28.84 -2.94 -15.51
C PHE A 265 -28.18 -3.69 -16.67
N ASP A 266 -26.84 -3.83 -16.66
CA ASP A 266 -26.14 -4.71 -17.61
C ASP A 266 -26.67 -6.15 -17.50
N GLY A 267 -26.64 -6.91 -18.61
CA GLY A 267 -27.16 -8.28 -18.61
C GLY A 267 -28.68 -8.44 -18.41
N CYS A 268 -29.46 -7.34 -18.40
CA CYS A 268 -30.92 -7.36 -18.20
C CYS A 268 -31.72 -7.15 -19.51
N PRO A 269 -31.83 -8.14 -20.42
CA PRO A 269 -32.43 -7.96 -21.75
C PRO A 269 -33.93 -7.62 -21.76
N ASN A 270 -34.63 -7.76 -20.64
CA ASN A 270 -36.10 -7.62 -20.54
C ASN A 270 -36.57 -6.44 -19.66
N VAL A 271 -35.65 -5.73 -18.99
CA VAL A 271 -36.00 -4.78 -17.92
C VAL A 271 -36.76 -3.56 -18.43
N LYS A 272 -37.76 -3.13 -17.66
CA LYS A 272 -38.51 -1.89 -17.90
C LYS A 272 -38.61 -1.10 -16.60
N LEU A 273 -38.06 0.10 -16.63
CA LEU A 273 -38.15 1.03 -15.51
C LEU A 273 -39.48 1.79 -15.58
N SER A 274 -40.21 1.82 -14.47
CA SER A 274 -41.41 2.62 -14.26
C SER A 274 -41.08 3.77 -13.33
N ALA A 275 -41.24 5.00 -13.82
CA ALA A 275 -40.92 6.22 -13.09
C ALA A 275 -41.87 7.36 -13.47
N LYS A 276 -42.02 8.33 -12.58
CA LYS A 276 -42.88 9.51 -12.77
C LYS A 276 -42.43 10.33 -13.98
N GLU A 277 -43.36 10.70 -14.86
CA GLU A 277 -43.07 11.48 -16.07
C GLU A 277 -42.29 12.77 -15.75
N GLY A 278 -41.18 12.98 -16.47
CA GLY A 278 -40.28 14.12 -16.26
C GLY A 278 -39.21 13.94 -15.18
N SER A 279 -39.23 12.87 -14.38
CA SER A 279 -38.14 12.56 -13.42
C SER A 279 -36.84 12.15 -14.12
N TYR A 280 -35.70 12.17 -13.40
CA TYR A 280 -34.42 11.70 -13.94
C TYR A 280 -34.50 10.22 -14.37
N ALA A 281 -35.03 9.35 -13.51
CA ALA A 281 -35.24 7.92 -13.82
C ALA A 281 -36.15 7.70 -15.05
N TRP A 282 -37.16 8.54 -15.26
CA TRP A 282 -37.99 8.50 -16.47
C TRP A 282 -37.19 8.87 -17.74
N ASN A 283 -36.33 9.89 -17.68
CA ASN A 283 -35.47 10.25 -18.81
C ASN A 283 -34.46 9.14 -19.13
N TYR A 284 -33.85 8.51 -18.10
CA TYR A 284 -32.97 7.35 -18.25
C TYR A 284 -33.70 6.17 -18.91
N ALA A 285 -34.92 5.83 -18.45
CA ALA A 285 -35.78 4.80 -19.05
C ALA A 285 -36.11 5.06 -20.54
N GLN A 286 -36.32 6.33 -20.91
CA GLN A 286 -36.54 6.74 -22.30
C GLN A 286 -35.27 6.63 -23.17
N ASN A 287 -34.08 6.52 -22.60
CA ASN A 287 -32.83 6.34 -23.35
C ASN A 287 -32.49 4.85 -23.52
N MET A 288 -32.67 4.02 -22.48
CA MET A 288 -32.53 2.56 -22.61
C MET A 288 -33.36 1.99 -23.77
N GLN A 289 -34.58 2.49 -23.98
CA GLN A 289 -35.50 2.04 -25.04
C GLN A 289 -35.12 2.50 -26.47
N LYS A 290 -34.09 3.34 -26.65
CA LYS A 290 -33.63 3.83 -27.96
C LYS A 290 -32.43 3.07 -28.51
N THR A 291 -31.66 2.41 -27.64
CA THR A 291 -30.49 1.61 -28.02
C THR A 291 -30.95 0.27 -28.60
N PRO A 292 -30.63 -0.07 -29.86
CA PRO A 292 -30.95 -1.39 -30.38
C PRO A 292 -30.11 -2.45 -29.65
N VAL A 293 -30.76 -3.46 -29.08
CA VAL A 293 -30.06 -4.62 -28.52
C VAL A 293 -29.48 -5.42 -29.67
N GLU A 294 -28.16 -5.39 -29.83
CA GLU A 294 -27.45 -6.18 -30.84
C GLU A 294 -27.39 -7.65 -30.36
N GLN A 295 -28.29 -8.49 -30.88
CA GLN A 295 -28.39 -9.88 -30.46
C GLN A 295 -27.18 -10.70 -30.95
N VAL A 296 -26.24 -10.96 -30.04
CA VAL A 296 -25.19 -11.96 -30.24
C VAL A 296 -25.80 -13.36 -30.08
N GLU A 297 -26.12 -14.03 -31.19
CA GLU A 297 -26.50 -15.44 -31.18
C GLU A 297 -25.30 -16.33 -30.80
N TYR A 298 -25.27 -16.80 -29.56
CA TYR A 298 -24.42 -17.92 -29.16
C TYR A 298 -24.99 -19.23 -29.74
N ALA A 299 -24.45 -19.66 -30.88
CA ALA A 299 -24.84 -20.93 -31.50
C ALA A 299 -24.34 -22.14 -30.68
N ASP A 300 -25.22 -23.11 -30.42
CA ASP A 300 -24.95 -24.31 -29.61
C ASP A 300 -23.71 -25.10 -30.08
N VAL A 301 -22.63 -25.08 -29.28
CA VAL A 301 -21.51 -26.02 -29.45
C VAL A 301 -21.85 -27.33 -28.74
N GLN A 302 -22.51 -28.25 -29.46
CA GLN A 302 -22.88 -29.54 -28.90
C GLN A 302 -21.68 -30.48 -28.64
N GLN A 303 -21.87 -31.31 -27.62
CA GLN A 303 -21.00 -32.36 -27.08
C GLN A 303 -20.01 -32.99 -28.09
N ALA A 304 -18.71 -32.81 -27.84
CA ALA A 304 -17.65 -33.49 -28.58
C ALA A 304 -17.54 -34.98 -28.16
N GLN A 305 -18.11 -35.89 -28.96
CA GLN A 305 -17.74 -37.31 -28.90
C GLN A 305 -16.39 -37.56 -29.57
N THR A 306 -15.63 -38.51 -29.03
CA THR A 306 -14.31 -38.93 -29.53
C THR A 306 -14.41 -39.73 -30.85
N VAL A 307 -13.40 -39.60 -31.73
CA VAL A 307 -12.58 -40.73 -32.27
C VAL A 307 -11.68 -40.31 -33.44
N GLN A 308 -10.36 -40.56 -33.27
CA GLN A 308 -9.28 -40.83 -34.27
C GLN A 308 -8.99 -39.88 -35.46
N PRO A 309 -7.72 -39.50 -35.71
CA PRO A 309 -7.32 -38.68 -36.85
C PRO A 309 -6.83 -39.50 -38.07
N GLN A 310 -7.44 -39.31 -39.25
CA GLN A 310 -6.84 -39.69 -40.53
C GLN A 310 -7.19 -38.72 -41.67
N ASN A 311 -6.23 -38.57 -42.59
CA ASN A 311 -6.33 -38.04 -43.96
C ASN A 311 -6.26 -36.51 -44.21
N LEU A 312 -5.04 -36.11 -44.62
CA LEU A 312 -4.74 -35.48 -45.91
C LEU A 312 -5.13 -34.01 -46.19
N THR A 313 -4.13 -33.14 -46.02
CA THR A 313 -3.51 -32.31 -47.11
C THR A 313 -4.40 -31.74 -48.23
N GLY A 314 -4.38 -30.42 -48.40
CA GLY A 314 -4.82 -29.76 -49.64
C GLY A 314 -4.43 -28.28 -49.71
N THR A 315 -3.62 -27.89 -50.69
CA THR A 315 -3.13 -26.51 -50.89
C THR A 315 -3.78 -25.80 -52.07
N ASN A 316 -3.84 -24.47 -51.98
CA ASN A 316 -3.76 -23.48 -53.07
C ASN A 316 -4.96 -23.12 -53.97
N GLU A 317 -4.87 -21.84 -54.38
CA GLU A 317 -5.30 -21.22 -55.65
C GLU A 317 -6.78 -20.86 -55.92
N SER A 318 -7.11 -19.61 -55.53
CA SER A 318 -7.24 -18.46 -56.46
C SER A 318 -8.14 -18.58 -57.70
N GLN A 319 -9.05 -17.59 -57.85
CA GLN A 319 -9.13 -16.84 -59.12
C GLN A 319 -9.61 -15.39 -58.93
N ASN A 320 -9.46 -14.58 -59.98
CA ASN A 320 -9.46 -13.10 -59.93
C ASN A 320 -10.10 -12.48 -61.21
N GLY A 321 -10.68 -11.28 -61.09
CA GLY A 321 -11.07 -10.39 -62.20
C GLY A 321 -11.80 -9.14 -61.68
N SER A 322 -11.30 -7.88 -61.82
CA SER A 322 -11.06 -7.09 -63.04
C SER A 322 -12.29 -6.22 -63.42
N ALA A 323 -12.26 -4.90 -63.64
CA ALA A 323 -11.25 -3.81 -63.52
C ALA A 323 -12.02 -2.42 -63.48
N ALA A 324 -11.53 -1.19 -63.75
CA ALA A 324 -10.29 -0.67 -64.35
C ALA A 324 -10.04 0.86 -64.11
N THR A 325 -8.75 1.26 -64.08
CA THR A 325 -8.03 2.40 -64.75
C THR A 325 -8.80 3.52 -65.49
N THR A 326 -8.35 4.79 -65.68
CA THR A 326 -7.12 5.59 -65.35
C THR A 326 -7.33 7.09 -65.70
N ALA A 327 -6.40 7.99 -65.30
CA ALA A 327 -6.37 9.43 -65.66
C ALA A 327 -5.53 9.77 -66.93
N PRO A 328 -5.58 11.03 -67.45
CA PRO A 328 -4.62 11.57 -68.44
C PRO A 328 -3.90 12.87 -68.02
N ALA A 329 -2.79 13.20 -68.71
CA ALA A 329 -1.97 14.44 -68.57
C ALA A 329 -1.15 14.67 -69.88
N ALA A 330 -0.24 15.64 -70.08
CA ALA A 330 0.39 16.68 -69.25
C ALA A 330 0.99 17.83 -70.12
N GLY A 331 1.41 18.97 -69.53
CA GLY A 331 2.37 19.92 -70.12
C GLY A 331 2.07 21.42 -69.88
N GLY A 332 3.05 22.30 -69.63
CA GLY A 332 4.48 22.06 -69.32
C GLY A 332 5.34 23.35 -69.26
N THR A 333 6.47 23.29 -68.52
CA THR A 333 7.81 23.94 -68.73
C THR A 333 7.96 25.44 -69.09
N PRO A 334 9.08 26.13 -68.72
CA PRO A 334 10.00 25.89 -67.59
C PRO A 334 10.66 27.13 -66.90
N THR A 335 11.29 26.88 -65.74
CA THR A 335 12.56 27.47 -65.21
C THR A 335 12.75 28.95 -64.79
N THR A 336 13.26 29.08 -63.54
CA THR A 336 14.36 29.93 -63.02
C THR A 336 14.19 31.43 -62.68
N ALA A 337 14.14 31.67 -61.36
CA ALA A 337 15.07 32.49 -60.56
C ALA A 337 15.08 34.04 -60.64
N GLY A 338 15.41 34.69 -59.51
CA GLY A 338 16.08 36.00 -59.52
C GLY A 338 15.52 37.17 -58.69
N ASP A 339 15.38 37.00 -57.37
CA ASP A 339 15.85 37.97 -56.35
C ASP A 339 15.27 39.41 -56.21
N THR A 340 15.44 39.97 -55.00
CA THR A 340 15.40 41.41 -54.60
C THR A 340 14.09 42.26 -54.53
N ALA A 341 14.07 43.10 -53.48
CA ALA A 341 13.54 44.48 -53.41
C ALA A 341 12.03 44.83 -53.45
N SER A 342 11.43 44.92 -52.25
CA SER A 342 10.98 46.19 -51.62
C SER A 342 10.17 47.25 -52.42
N LYS A 343 8.95 47.54 -51.92
CA LYS A 343 8.17 48.83 -52.03
C LYS A 343 7.64 49.17 -53.45
N THR A 344 6.60 49.98 -53.68
CA THR A 344 5.66 50.79 -52.84
C THR A 344 4.31 50.91 -53.61
N ASN A 345 3.18 51.32 -53.02
CA ASN A 345 2.75 52.74 -53.01
C ASN A 345 1.40 52.96 -52.28
N THR A 346 1.36 54.02 -51.43
CA THR A 346 0.33 55.10 -51.27
C THR A 346 -1.18 54.82 -51.47
N VAL A 347 -2.11 55.44 -50.72
CA VAL A 347 -2.26 56.90 -50.46
C VAL A 347 -2.79 57.21 -49.04
N SER A 348 -2.43 58.40 -48.51
CA SER A 348 -3.01 59.07 -47.33
C SER A 348 -2.97 60.60 -47.57
N PRO A 349 -3.85 61.42 -46.95
CA PRO A 349 -3.50 62.18 -45.73
C PRO A 349 -4.68 62.16 -44.70
N GLU A 350 -4.70 62.83 -43.53
CA GLU A 350 -3.87 63.86 -42.86
C GLU A 350 -3.48 63.34 -41.44
N GLN A 351 -2.29 63.55 -40.85
CA GLN A 351 -1.68 64.79 -40.32
C GLN A 351 -2.55 65.52 -39.26
N THR A 352 -2.07 65.98 -38.09
CA THR A 352 -0.70 66.21 -37.51
C THR A 352 -0.83 66.27 -35.94
N ALA A 353 0.19 66.28 -35.05
CA ALA A 353 1.67 66.35 -35.08
C ALA A 353 2.26 65.70 -33.78
N VAL A 354 3.44 65.03 -33.75
CA VAL A 354 4.84 65.55 -33.50
C VAL A 354 5.06 66.04 -32.04
N THR A 355 6.08 65.70 -31.24
CA THR A 355 7.42 64.99 -31.28
C THR A 355 7.66 64.35 -29.87
N ALA A 356 8.37 63.24 -29.58
CA ALA A 356 9.56 62.54 -30.11
C ALA A 356 10.95 63.06 -29.62
N ASN A 357 11.75 62.23 -28.92
CA ASN A 357 13.08 61.73 -29.37
C ASN A 357 13.96 60.99 -28.32
N GLN A 358 14.85 60.12 -28.86
CA GLN A 358 16.10 59.50 -28.33
C GLN A 358 17.23 60.55 -28.11
N PRO A 359 18.47 60.27 -27.57
CA PRO A 359 19.42 59.15 -27.82
C PRO A 359 19.96 58.43 -26.55
N GLU A 360 20.63 57.26 -26.56
CA GLU A 360 21.86 56.71 -27.20
C GLU A 360 23.23 57.04 -26.54
N ASP A 361 23.96 55.95 -26.26
CA ASP A 361 25.43 55.69 -26.39
C ASP A 361 26.46 55.89 -25.24
N ALA A 362 27.43 54.96 -25.26
CA ALA A 362 28.83 54.90 -24.78
C ALA A 362 29.30 55.47 -23.41
N GLY A 363 30.20 54.69 -22.76
CA GLY A 363 31.46 55.27 -22.27
C GLY A 363 31.96 54.92 -20.86
N LEU A 364 32.74 53.84 -20.76
CA LEU A 364 33.87 53.58 -19.82
C LEU A 364 34.55 54.88 -19.30
N GLU A 365 35.05 55.02 -18.05
CA GLU A 365 36.14 54.22 -17.46
C GLU A 365 36.53 54.62 -15.98
N ASN A 366 37.13 53.67 -15.22
CA ASN A 366 38.23 53.79 -14.22
C ASN A 366 38.17 54.56 -12.85
N ASN A 367 38.33 53.79 -11.75
CA ASN A 367 39.32 53.93 -10.63
C ASN A 367 39.22 55.08 -9.57
N THR A 368 39.74 54.97 -8.32
CA THR A 368 40.52 53.91 -7.60
C THR A 368 40.37 53.99 -6.05
N ASP A 369 41.02 53.04 -5.34
CA ASP A 369 41.48 53.05 -3.93
C ASP A 369 40.44 52.76 -2.80
N ALA A 370 40.76 52.04 -1.71
CA ALA A 370 42.04 51.47 -1.23
C ALA A 370 41.87 50.06 -0.57
N ILE A 371 42.99 49.34 -0.33
CA ILE A 371 43.06 47.95 0.17
C ILE A 371 44.05 47.84 1.35
N SER A 372 43.78 46.98 2.36
CA SER A 372 44.75 46.06 3.04
C SER A 372 44.30 45.60 4.44
N ASN A 373 44.82 44.50 5.02
CA ASN A 373 45.01 43.11 4.53
C ASN A 373 45.50 42.21 5.68
N ALA A 374 44.95 41.01 5.83
CA ALA A 374 45.59 39.87 6.49
C ALA A 374 44.95 38.55 6.00
N ASP A 375 45.77 37.64 5.47
CA ASP A 375 45.43 36.34 4.88
C ASP A 375 46.66 35.42 5.07
N PRO A 376 46.57 34.07 4.98
CA PRO A 376 46.95 33.45 3.71
C PRO A 376 46.29 32.09 3.34
N THR A 377 45.61 32.06 2.18
CA THR A 377 45.74 31.01 1.12
C THR A 377 45.26 29.55 1.35
N PRO A 378 45.06 28.75 0.27
CA PRO A 378 44.57 29.08 -1.08
C PRO A 378 43.42 28.16 -1.57
N ALA A 379 42.70 28.59 -2.61
CA ALA A 379 41.65 27.79 -3.27
C ALA A 379 42.03 27.38 -4.72
N PRO A 380 41.56 26.22 -5.22
CA PRO A 380 41.52 25.91 -6.65
C PRO A 380 40.22 26.43 -7.29
N SER A 381 40.35 27.20 -8.38
CA SER A 381 39.21 27.65 -9.21
C SER A 381 38.91 26.67 -10.33
N MET A 382 37.63 26.47 -10.69
CA MET A 382 37.25 25.94 -12.00
C MET A 382 36.63 27.03 -12.89
N THR A 383 37.05 27.05 -14.15
CA THR A 383 36.58 27.97 -15.19
C THR A 383 35.35 27.42 -15.90
N THR A 384 34.31 28.23 -16.05
CA THR A 384 33.14 27.92 -16.88
C THR A 384 33.37 28.33 -18.34
N THR A 385 33.42 27.36 -19.26
CA THR A 385 33.29 27.62 -20.70
C THR A 385 31.84 27.34 -21.12
N SER A 386 31.09 28.39 -21.43
CA SER A 386 29.74 28.28 -21.98
C SER A 386 29.78 28.24 -23.51
N GLU A 387 29.48 27.08 -24.10
CA GLU A 387 29.01 27.03 -25.50
C GLU A 387 27.48 27.22 -25.52
N ALA A 388 26.99 28.01 -26.46
CA ALA A 388 25.56 28.28 -26.59
C ALA A 388 24.87 27.16 -27.38
N VAL A 389 24.06 26.36 -26.70
CA VAL A 389 23.13 25.42 -27.36
C VAL A 389 21.81 26.14 -27.60
N GLU A 390 21.53 26.49 -28.85
CA GLU A 390 20.24 27.09 -29.21
C GLU A 390 19.09 26.10 -28.99
N ASN A 391 17.98 26.58 -28.42
CA ASN A 391 16.70 25.86 -28.26
C ASN A 391 16.72 24.55 -27.46
N GLN A 392 17.47 24.47 -26.36
CA GLN A 392 17.15 23.56 -25.26
C GLN A 392 17.13 24.30 -23.91
N VAL A 393 16.07 24.11 -23.12
CA VAL A 393 16.00 24.65 -21.76
C VAL A 393 16.74 23.71 -20.82
N LEU A 394 17.81 24.20 -20.18
CA LEU A 394 18.63 23.43 -19.25
C LEU A 394 17.95 23.34 -17.88
N LEU A 395 16.94 22.47 -17.75
CA LEU A 395 16.09 22.29 -16.56
C LEU A 395 16.78 21.57 -15.38
N GLY A 396 18.09 21.74 -15.21
CA GLY A 396 18.86 21.07 -14.17
C GLY A 396 20.03 21.90 -13.66
N GLN A 397 19.77 22.80 -12.71
CA GLN A 397 20.83 23.33 -11.84
C GLN A 397 20.98 22.44 -10.61
N SER A 398 22.07 21.69 -10.53
CA SER A 398 22.51 21.06 -9.28
C SER A 398 22.88 22.16 -8.28
N SER A 399 22.04 22.35 -7.25
CA SER A 399 22.38 23.21 -6.11
C SER A 399 23.20 22.42 -5.08
N ILE A 400 24.25 23.04 -4.54
CA ILE A 400 25.00 22.49 -3.41
C ILE A 400 24.36 23.03 -2.14
N VAL A 401 23.42 22.27 -1.58
CA VAL A 401 22.90 22.54 -0.24
C VAL A 401 23.72 21.72 0.75
N THR A 402 24.41 22.39 1.68
CA THR A 402 25.23 21.76 2.74
C THR A 402 26.21 20.69 2.23
N GLY A 403 27.06 21.05 1.26
CA GLY A 403 28.25 20.28 0.89
C GLY A 403 28.07 18.97 0.11
N ARG A 404 26.83 18.52 -0.12
CA ARG A 404 26.53 17.36 -0.99
C ARG A 404 26.04 17.83 -2.36
N ALA A 405 26.48 17.15 -3.42
CA ALA A 405 25.96 17.37 -4.77
C ALA A 405 24.69 16.54 -4.97
N LEU A 406 23.53 17.20 -5.07
CA LEU A 406 22.29 16.52 -5.40
C LEU A 406 22.24 16.25 -6.91
N VAL A 407 22.23 14.97 -7.27
CA VAL A 407 22.00 14.51 -8.64
C VAL A 407 20.56 14.05 -8.73
N PHE A 408 19.68 14.95 -9.18
CA PHE A 408 18.32 14.56 -9.56
C PHE A 408 18.41 13.59 -10.74
N ILE A 409 17.81 12.40 -10.59
CA ILE A 409 17.64 11.47 -11.70
C ILE A 409 16.32 11.82 -12.38
N ASP A 410 16.41 12.09 -13.68
CA ASP A 410 15.27 12.42 -14.52
C ASP A 410 14.57 11.13 -14.95
N ASN A 411 13.48 10.77 -14.26
CA ASN A 411 12.68 9.59 -14.57
C ASN A 411 12.04 9.67 -15.98
N GLY A 412 11.83 10.87 -16.53
CA GLY A 412 11.42 11.08 -17.92
C GLY A 412 12.47 10.68 -18.97
N LYS A 413 13.72 10.41 -18.55
CA LYS A 413 14.80 9.90 -19.41
C LYS A 413 15.08 8.40 -19.26
N ALA A 414 14.28 7.66 -18.49
CA ALA A 414 14.32 6.20 -18.42
C ALA A 414 13.79 5.55 -19.72
N LYS A 415 14.65 5.46 -20.75
CA LYS A 415 14.28 4.88 -22.05
C LYS A 415 14.07 3.37 -21.99
N VAL A 416 12.82 2.95 -21.81
CA VAL A 416 12.34 1.62 -22.22
C VAL A 416 12.57 1.46 -23.72
N GLN A 417 13.39 0.50 -24.14
CA GLN A 417 13.60 0.20 -25.57
C GLN A 417 12.42 -0.63 -26.11
N GLN A 418 11.45 0.05 -26.72
CA GLN A 418 10.26 -0.57 -27.30
C GLN A 418 10.57 -1.52 -28.47
N GLY A 419 9.84 -2.64 -28.50
CA GLY A 419 9.72 -3.54 -29.65
C GLY A 419 8.27 -3.63 -30.13
N MET A 420 7.76 -2.55 -30.74
CA MET A 420 6.37 -2.34 -31.23
C MET A 420 5.32 -1.99 -30.14
N PRO A 421 4.18 -1.37 -30.49
CA PRO A 421 3.32 -0.67 -29.53
C PRO A 421 2.04 -1.41 -29.13
N VAL A 422 1.75 -1.40 -27.83
CA VAL A 422 0.44 -1.71 -27.22
C VAL A 422 0.22 -0.71 -26.08
N GLN A 423 -1.04 -0.40 -25.74
CA GLN A 423 -1.38 0.40 -24.54
C GLN A 423 -1.15 -0.43 -23.26
N ASN A 424 -0.99 0.26 -22.12
CA ASN A 424 -0.86 -0.29 -20.77
C ASN A 424 0.32 -1.29 -20.60
N ALA A 425 1.52 -0.73 -20.45
CA ALA A 425 2.76 -1.50 -20.29
C ALA A 425 3.03 -1.92 -18.82
N THR A 426 2.18 -2.77 -18.26
CA THR A 426 2.55 -3.58 -17.07
C THR A 426 3.51 -4.67 -17.52
N LEU A 427 4.62 -4.89 -16.80
CA LEU A 427 5.66 -5.85 -17.23
C LEU A 427 5.30 -7.29 -16.82
N ASP A 428 4.41 -7.92 -17.58
CA ASP A 428 4.01 -9.33 -17.40
C ASP A 428 5.19 -10.30 -17.66
N LEU A 429 5.73 -10.87 -16.59
CA LEU A 429 6.81 -11.86 -16.63
C LEU A 429 6.34 -13.30 -16.93
N SER A 430 5.03 -13.57 -17.00
CA SER A 430 4.48 -14.92 -17.22
C SER A 430 4.67 -15.43 -18.66
N GLN A 431 4.77 -14.51 -19.64
CA GLN A 431 4.77 -14.80 -21.08
C GLN A 431 6.00 -15.59 -21.60
N LEU A 432 7.00 -15.86 -20.75
CA LEU A 432 8.26 -16.50 -21.14
C LEU A 432 8.19 -18.04 -21.29
N GLY A 433 7.01 -18.65 -21.12
CA GLY A 433 6.77 -20.10 -21.12
C GLY A 433 5.87 -20.62 -22.26
N GLY A 434 6.23 -20.40 -23.53
CA GLY A 434 5.48 -20.89 -24.70
C GLY A 434 6.26 -21.87 -25.60
N GLU A 435 5.59 -22.94 -26.06
CA GLU A 435 6.12 -23.92 -27.04
C GLU A 435 6.13 -23.32 -28.49
N VAL A 436 6.70 -23.90 -29.56
CA VAL A 436 6.49 -25.25 -30.13
C VAL A 436 7.62 -25.66 -31.12
N GLN A 437 8.06 -26.93 -31.01
CA GLN A 437 8.77 -27.76 -32.01
C GLN A 437 10.19 -27.39 -32.50
N SER A 438 10.84 -28.40 -33.10
CA SER A 438 12.26 -28.47 -33.43
C SER A 438 12.52 -29.10 -34.81
N GLN A 439 13.65 -28.75 -35.44
CA GLN A 439 14.62 -29.69 -36.04
C GLN A 439 15.77 -28.95 -36.76
N GLY A 440 16.97 -29.55 -36.79
CA GLY A 440 18.10 -29.13 -37.63
C GLY A 440 19.43 -29.04 -36.86
N ASP A 441 20.43 -29.85 -37.25
CA ASP A 441 21.77 -29.87 -36.63
C ASP A 441 22.80 -29.04 -37.41
N ALA A 442 23.78 -28.44 -36.69
CA ALA A 442 25.21 -28.86 -36.74
C ALA A 442 26.27 -27.77 -36.37
N SER A 443 27.24 -28.18 -35.55
CA SER A 443 28.67 -27.77 -35.52
C SER A 443 29.14 -26.32 -35.20
N SER A 444 29.59 -26.17 -33.94
CA SER A 444 30.95 -25.69 -33.54
C SER A 444 31.42 -24.21 -33.56
N GLN A 445 32.24 -23.90 -32.54
CA GLN A 445 33.17 -22.75 -32.35
C GLN A 445 32.65 -21.38 -31.84
N SER A 446 32.55 -21.29 -30.51
CA SER A 446 33.15 -20.24 -29.63
C SER A 446 33.37 -18.80 -30.17
N THR A 447 32.61 -17.87 -29.60
CA THR A 447 33.12 -16.62 -29.00
C THR A 447 32.44 -16.41 -27.63
N SER A 448 32.85 -15.40 -26.86
CA SER A 448 32.35 -15.12 -25.51
C SER A 448 30.87 -14.72 -25.48
N ASP A 449 30.04 -15.52 -24.79
CA ASP A 449 28.72 -15.10 -24.33
C ASP A 449 28.84 -14.46 -22.94
N GLU A 450 28.29 -13.25 -22.77
CA GLU A 450 28.16 -12.60 -21.46
C GLU A 450 27.03 -13.27 -20.67
N THR A 451 27.38 -14.04 -19.64
CA THR A 451 26.38 -14.66 -18.75
C THR A 451 25.68 -13.61 -17.88
N ILE A 452 24.38 -13.78 -17.65
CA ILE A 452 23.52 -12.91 -16.82
C ILE A 452 24.11 -12.66 -15.41
N GLY A 453 24.88 -13.59 -14.85
CA GLY A 453 25.61 -13.38 -13.59
C GLY A 453 26.57 -12.17 -13.60
N ASN A 454 27.18 -11.84 -14.74
CA ASN A 454 28.05 -10.67 -14.87
C ASN A 454 27.23 -9.37 -14.84
N LEU A 455 26.07 -9.34 -15.50
CA LEU A 455 25.13 -8.20 -15.46
C LEU A 455 24.59 -7.94 -14.05
N LEU A 456 24.46 -8.98 -13.22
CA LEU A 456 24.05 -8.85 -11.82
C LEU A 456 25.18 -8.34 -10.92
N ALA A 457 26.42 -8.82 -11.10
CA ALA A 457 27.59 -8.29 -10.39
C ALA A 457 27.90 -6.83 -10.77
N ASP A 458 27.91 -6.51 -12.07
CA ASP A 458 28.13 -5.15 -12.58
C ASP A 458 27.04 -4.15 -12.14
N ASN A 459 25.88 -4.60 -11.69
CA ASN A 459 24.84 -3.73 -11.13
C ASN A 459 24.95 -3.57 -9.61
N ALA A 460 25.55 -4.53 -8.89
CA ALA A 460 25.88 -4.37 -7.48
C ALA A 460 27.03 -3.35 -7.27
N GLU A 461 28.06 -3.36 -8.12
CA GLU A 461 29.13 -2.34 -8.06
C GLU A 461 28.65 -0.93 -8.48
N LYS A 462 27.53 -0.82 -9.20
CA LYS A 462 26.83 0.44 -9.46
C LYS A 462 25.90 0.80 -8.29
N GLY A 463 26.46 0.90 -7.08
CA GLY A 463 25.72 1.15 -5.84
C GLY A 463 24.87 2.44 -5.86
N LYS A 464 23.64 2.34 -6.38
CA LYS A 464 22.60 3.39 -6.41
C LYS A 464 21.23 2.98 -6.96
N GLY A 465 20.98 1.70 -7.26
CA GLY A 465 19.83 1.28 -8.06
C GLY A 465 19.14 0.01 -7.58
N PHE A 466 18.28 0.14 -6.57
CA PHE A 466 17.08 -0.69 -6.49
C PHE A 466 15.99 -0.04 -7.35
N PRO A 467 15.15 -0.81 -8.07
CA PRO A 467 14.03 -0.25 -8.81
C PRO A 467 12.97 0.24 -7.81
N LYS A 468 12.78 1.56 -7.67
CA LYS A 468 11.70 2.07 -6.83
C LYS A 468 10.35 1.80 -7.49
N TYR A 469 9.52 1.04 -6.81
CA TYR A 469 8.18 0.68 -7.29
C TYR A 469 7.24 1.88 -7.17
N THR A 470 6.33 2.01 -8.14
CA THR A 470 5.38 3.14 -8.24
C THR A 470 4.14 2.93 -7.36
N VAL A 471 3.80 1.67 -7.11
CA VAL A 471 2.81 1.19 -6.15
C VAL A 471 3.51 0.16 -5.28
N VAL A 472 3.33 0.22 -3.97
CA VAL A 472 3.77 -0.79 -3.00
C VAL A 472 2.52 -1.20 -2.22
N GLN A 473 2.14 -2.47 -2.29
CA GLN A 473 0.90 -2.98 -1.67
C GLN A 473 -0.32 -2.11 -2.08
N ASP A 474 -1.02 -1.51 -1.11
CA ASP A 474 -2.18 -0.63 -1.27
C ASP A 474 -1.81 0.87 -1.32
N LYS A 475 -0.54 1.21 -1.45
CA LYS A 475 0.00 2.58 -1.38
C LYS A 475 0.62 3.02 -2.71
N ILE A 476 0.30 4.23 -3.19
CA ILE A 476 1.14 4.92 -4.18
C ILE A 476 2.41 5.39 -3.46
N ALA A 477 3.58 4.90 -3.88
CA ALA A 477 4.84 5.17 -3.19
C ALA A 477 5.18 6.67 -3.11
N SER A 478 5.90 7.08 -2.07
CA SER A 478 6.31 8.47 -1.91
C SER A 478 7.22 8.89 -3.07
N GLN A 479 7.04 10.10 -3.57
CA GLN A 479 7.73 10.67 -4.75
C GLN A 479 7.58 9.87 -6.08
N ALA A 480 6.67 8.88 -6.17
CA ALA A 480 6.50 7.99 -7.34
C ALA A 480 6.49 8.69 -8.72
N TYR A 481 5.82 9.84 -8.82
CA TYR A 481 5.70 10.68 -10.01
C TYR A 481 6.21 12.12 -9.78
N TYR A 482 7.13 12.31 -8.82
CA TYR A 482 7.68 13.62 -8.47
C TYR A 482 8.31 14.33 -9.68
N GLN A 483 7.97 15.60 -9.88
CA GLN A 483 8.40 16.44 -11.02
C GLN A 483 8.03 15.89 -12.41
N ASN A 484 7.08 14.95 -12.52
CA ASN A 484 6.64 14.44 -13.81
C ASN A 484 5.68 15.42 -14.54
N ALA A 485 6.26 16.46 -15.14
CA ALA A 485 5.53 17.51 -15.85
C ALA A 485 4.74 17.01 -17.08
N ASP A 486 5.05 15.82 -17.61
CA ASP A 486 4.32 15.20 -18.73
C ASP A 486 3.08 14.40 -18.26
N LEU A 487 2.95 14.12 -16.96
CA LEU A 487 1.78 13.41 -16.38
C LEU A 487 0.62 14.39 -16.16
N THR A 488 -0.24 14.57 -17.16
CA THR A 488 -1.41 15.47 -17.11
C THR A 488 -2.68 14.84 -16.54
N SER A 489 -2.74 13.51 -16.49
CA SER A 489 -3.83 12.71 -15.90
C SER A 489 -3.29 11.43 -15.26
N TYR A 490 -3.94 10.93 -14.21
CA TYR A 490 -3.63 9.64 -13.59
C TYR A 490 -4.91 8.86 -13.26
N GLU A 491 -4.87 7.55 -13.47
CA GLU A 491 -5.91 6.59 -13.08
C GLU A 491 -5.30 5.65 -12.04
N PHE A 492 -5.96 5.51 -10.89
CA PHE A 492 -5.50 4.62 -9.82
C PHE A 492 -5.88 3.16 -10.10
N PRO A 493 -5.04 2.18 -9.75
CA PRO A 493 -5.47 0.79 -9.69
C PRO A 493 -6.48 0.57 -8.56
N GLU A 494 -7.23 -0.53 -8.65
CA GLU A 494 -8.15 -0.95 -7.57
C GLU A 494 -7.38 -1.29 -6.29
N GLY A 495 -8.01 -1.10 -5.12
CA GLY A 495 -7.45 -1.45 -3.82
C GLY A 495 -6.57 -0.40 -3.13
N ILE A 496 -6.22 0.72 -3.79
CA ILE A 496 -5.37 1.76 -3.16
C ILE A 496 -6.07 2.42 -1.95
N MET A 497 -5.40 2.38 -0.79
CA MET A 497 -5.84 3.01 0.45
C MET A 497 -5.02 4.25 0.85
N GLU A 498 -3.77 4.38 0.40
CA GLU A 498 -2.90 5.54 0.70
C GLU A 498 -2.22 6.14 -0.54
N ILE A 499 -2.08 7.47 -0.55
CA ILE A 499 -1.20 8.21 -1.45
C ILE A 499 0.00 8.75 -0.66
N GLY A 500 1.22 8.31 -0.99
CA GLY A 500 2.44 8.66 -0.27
C GLY A 500 2.92 10.10 -0.40
N ASP A 501 3.93 10.45 0.39
CA ASP A 501 4.45 11.81 0.51
C ASP A 501 5.03 12.30 -0.83
N PHE A 502 4.67 13.50 -1.27
CA PHE A 502 5.06 14.07 -2.55
C PHE A 502 4.77 13.19 -3.80
N ALA A 503 3.92 12.15 -3.72
CA ALA A 503 3.75 11.13 -4.77
C ALA A 503 3.52 11.70 -6.18
N PHE A 504 2.78 12.81 -6.30
CA PHE A 504 2.53 13.51 -7.57
C PHE A 504 3.06 14.95 -7.58
N ALA A 505 3.83 15.38 -6.57
CA ALA A 505 4.21 16.78 -6.41
C ALA A 505 5.02 17.29 -7.61
N ARG A 506 4.69 18.48 -8.09
CA ARG A 506 5.25 19.09 -9.32
C ARG A 506 4.98 18.32 -10.61
N SER A 507 3.96 17.47 -10.64
CA SER A 507 3.49 16.84 -11.88
C SER A 507 2.65 17.80 -12.74
N GLY A 508 2.40 17.41 -13.99
CA GLY A 508 1.61 18.18 -14.96
C GLY A 508 0.09 18.15 -14.74
N LEU A 509 -0.41 17.44 -13.71
CA LEU A 509 -1.81 17.08 -13.52
C LEU A 509 -2.77 18.28 -13.63
N GLU A 510 -3.76 18.19 -14.50
CA GLU A 510 -4.80 19.22 -14.66
C GLU A 510 -6.04 18.91 -13.80
N ALA A 511 -6.39 17.63 -13.67
CA ALA A 511 -7.46 17.11 -12.84
C ALA A 511 -7.12 15.70 -12.33
N ILE A 512 -7.69 15.30 -11.18
CA ILE A 512 -7.60 13.93 -10.68
C ILE A 512 -8.86 13.53 -9.91
N VAL A 513 -9.21 12.24 -9.99
CA VAL A 513 -10.26 11.60 -9.19
C VAL A 513 -9.57 10.64 -8.24
N ILE A 514 -9.72 10.86 -6.94
CA ILE A 514 -9.25 9.94 -5.91
C ILE A 514 -10.34 8.86 -5.75
N PRO A 515 -10.02 7.55 -5.82
CA PRO A 515 -11.04 6.51 -5.79
C PRO A 515 -11.58 6.26 -4.38
N GLU A 516 -12.84 5.81 -4.32
CA GLU A 516 -13.45 5.28 -3.09
C GLU A 516 -12.59 4.13 -2.55
N GLY A 517 -12.19 4.22 -1.28
CA GLY A 517 -11.24 3.30 -0.64
C GLY A 517 -9.98 3.99 -0.14
N VAL A 518 -9.54 5.09 -0.78
CA VAL A 518 -8.44 5.92 -0.25
C VAL A 518 -8.87 6.53 1.07
N THR A 519 -8.05 6.35 2.10
CA THR A 519 -8.27 6.88 3.45
C THR A 519 -7.32 8.03 3.80
N LYS A 520 -6.08 7.98 3.28
CA LYS A 520 -5.02 8.96 3.56
C LYS A 520 -4.40 9.55 2.29
N ILE A 521 -4.18 10.87 2.32
CA ILE A 521 -3.35 11.60 1.35
C ILE A 521 -2.16 12.23 2.09
N GLY A 522 -0.95 11.78 1.75
CA GLY A 522 0.31 12.08 2.42
C GLY A 522 0.86 13.49 2.21
N TYR A 523 1.95 13.79 2.93
CA TYR A 523 2.52 15.12 3.06
C TYR A 523 2.95 15.67 1.69
N GLY A 524 2.42 16.83 1.32
CA GLY A 524 2.72 17.45 0.04
C GLY A 524 2.38 16.61 -1.21
N ALA A 525 1.50 15.60 -1.14
CA ALA A 525 1.27 14.63 -2.23
C ALA A 525 1.04 15.25 -3.62
N PHE A 526 0.32 16.38 -3.73
CA PHE A 526 0.07 17.16 -4.95
C PHE A 526 0.66 18.57 -4.88
N TYR A 527 1.69 18.78 -4.04
CA TYR A 527 2.33 20.07 -3.83
C TYR A 527 2.92 20.63 -5.13
N HIS A 528 2.58 21.89 -5.46
CA HIS A 528 3.02 22.53 -6.71
C HIS A 528 2.62 21.79 -8.00
N CYS A 529 1.50 21.05 -8.00
CA CYS A 529 0.84 20.70 -9.26
C CYS A 529 0.19 21.98 -9.84
N ASP A 530 1.01 22.82 -10.47
CA ASP A 530 0.68 24.20 -10.85
C ASP A 530 -0.50 24.32 -11.84
N ASN A 531 -0.91 23.21 -12.49
CA ASN A 531 -2.06 23.11 -13.39
C ASN A 531 -3.34 22.56 -12.72
N LEU A 532 -3.25 21.96 -11.53
CA LEU A 532 -4.30 21.12 -10.94
C LEU A 532 -5.49 21.94 -10.46
N GLN A 533 -6.56 21.96 -11.27
CA GLN A 533 -7.76 22.77 -11.05
C GLN A 533 -8.91 21.99 -10.40
N SER A 534 -9.00 20.69 -10.66
CA SER A 534 -10.12 19.84 -10.21
C SER A 534 -9.62 18.60 -9.50
N VAL A 535 -9.95 18.47 -8.21
CA VAL A 535 -9.72 17.25 -7.44
C VAL A 535 -11.07 16.76 -6.91
N GLN A 536 -11.41 15.51 -7.20
CA GLN A 536 -12.54 14.82 -6.55
C GLN A 536 -11.99 13.96 -5.41
N ILE A 537 -12.43 14.25 -4.18
CA ILE A 537 -11.95 13.61 -2.95
C ILE A 537 -13.17 12.93 -2.29
N PRO A 538 -13.22 11.58 -2.21
CA PRO A 538 -14.36 10.84 -1.70
C PRO A 538 -14.42 10.87 -0.16
N SER A 539 -15.58 10.54 0.40
CA SER A 539 -15.80 10.53 1.85
C SER A 539 -15.05 9.42 2.60
N THR A 540 -14.40 8.48 1.91
CA THR A 540 -13.45 7.55 2.57
C THR A 540 -12.18 8.25 3.03
N VAL A 541 -11.80 9.39 2.43
CA VAL A 541 -10.62 10.16 2.82
C VAL A 541 -10.88 10.84 4.16
N THR A 542 -10.27 10.27 5.20
CA THR A 542 -10.39 10.67 6.61
C THR A 542 -9.13 11.37 7.12
N LYS A 543 -8.03 11.37 6.33
CA LYS A 543 -6.81 12.09 6.64
C LYS A 543 -6.18 12.74 5.39
N ILE A 544 -5.81 14.01 5.49
CA ILE A 544 -5.04 14.76 4.49
C ILE A 544 -3.94 15.50 5.25
N ASP A 545 -2.68 15.22 4.94
CA ASP A 545 -1.50 15.78 5.63
C ASP A 545 -1.13 17.20 5.12
N ASP A 546 -0.29 17.92 5.88
CA ASP A 546 0.13 19.29 5.56
C ASP A 546 0.72 19.42 4.12
N TYR A 547 0.53 20.60 3.54
CA TYR A 547 0.88 20.97 2.16
C TYR A 547 0.33 20.06 1.03
N ALA A 548 -0.49 19.03 1.31
CA ALA A 548 -0.93 18.03 0.30
C ALA A 548 -1.47 18.64 -1.00
N PHE A 549 -2.23 19.74 -0.93
CA PHE A 549 -2.73 20.49 -2.09
C PHE A 549 -2.20 21.94 -2.16
N ALA A 550 -1.15 22.27 -1.42
CA ALA A 550 -0.60 23.62 -1.42
C ALA A 550 0.05 23.95 -2.77
N LYS A 551 -0.12 25.21 -3.21
CA LYS A 551 0.31 25.68 -4.55
C LYS A 551 -0.33 24.88 -5.69
N THR A 552 -1.63 24.62 -5.56
CA THR A 552 -2.48 24.12 -6.64
C THR A 552 -3.58 25.13 -6.95
N PRO A 553 -3.98 25.30 -8.23
CA PRO A 553 -5.16 26.07 -8.59
C PRO A 553 -6.44 25.59 -7.90
N PHE A 554 -6.56 24.31 -7.57
CA PHE A 554 -7.65 23.74 -6.76
C PHE A 554 -7.76 24.43 -5.40
N LEU A 555 -6.69 24.42 -4.58
CA LEU A 555 -6.75 25.04 -3.26
C LEU A 555 -6.84 26.57 -3.34
N GLU A 556 -6.17 27.19 -4.32
CA GLU A 556 -6.15 28.66 -4.43
C GLU A 556 -7.43 29.26 -5.04
N ASN A 557 -8.23 28.52 -5.83
CA ASN A 557 -9.43 29.04 -6.51
C ASN A 557 -10.77 28.42 -6.06
N ASN A 558 -10.79 27.30 -5.32
CA ASN A 558 -12.03 26.63 -4.88
C ASN A 558 -12.68 27.31 -3.66
N HIS A 559 -12.88 28.63 -3.73
CA HIS A 559 -13.49 29.45 -2.68
C HIS A 559 -14.34 30.59 -3.27
N SER A 560 -15.11 31.27 -2.42
CA SER A 560 -15.89 32.46 -2.78
C SER A 560 -15.74 33.55 -1.72
N ALA A 561 -15.90 34.81 -2.12
CA ALA A 561 -16.04 35.94 -1.18
C ALA A 561 -17.23 35.80 -0.21
N THR A 562 -18.16 34.86 -0.46
CA THR A 562 -19.25 34.49 0.46
C THR A 562 -19.07 33.14 1.14
N TYR A 563 -18.02 32.38 0.79
CA TYR A 563 -17.68 31.09 1.40
C TYR A 563 -16.16 30.84 1.25
N PRO A 564 -15.35 31.32 2.21
CA PRO A 564 -13.89 31.31 2.10
C PRO A 564 -13.22 29.98 2.48
N PHE A 565 -13.99 28.93 2.77
CA PHE A 565 -13.52 27.66 3.31
C PHE A 565 -13.44 26.59 2.21
N VAL A 566 -12.35 25.81 2.20
CA VAL A 566 -12.19 24.63 1.33
C VAL A 566 -12.32 23.38 2.19
N VAL A 567 -13.37 22.58 1.97
CA VAL A 567 -13.68 21.36 2.75
C VAL A 567 -13.76 20.17 1.81
N ALA A 568 -13.15 19.05 2.19
CA ALA A 568 -13.03 17.83 1.38
C ALA A 568 -13.08 16.56 2.25
N GLY A 569 -13.16 15.37 1.63
CA GLY A 569 -13.18 14.09 2.35
C GLY A 569 -14.34 13.98 3.34
N ASP A 570 -14.12 13.32 4.47
CA ASP A 570 -15.08 13.23 5.58
C ASP A 570 -15.19 14.53 6.41
N GLY A 571 -15.42 15.67 5.74
CA GLY A 571 -15.57 16.97 6.41
C GLY A 571 -14.25 17.56 6.92
N ILE A 572 -13.14 17.32 6.21
CA ILE A 572 -11.82 17.89 6.50
C ILE A 572 -11.75 19.32 5.91
N LEU A 573 -11.60 20.32 6.77
CA LEU A 573 -11.29 21.69 6.36
C LEU A 573 -9.80 21.75 6.00
N ILE A 574 -9.48 21.92 4.72
CA ILE A 574 -8.11 21.93 4.16
C ILE A 574 -7.61 23.31 3.73
N GLY A 575 -8.43 24.36 3.82
CA GLY A 575 -8.00 25.72 3.47
C GLY A 575 -8.99 26.81 3.88
N TYR A 576 -8.45 28.00 4.14
CA TYR A 576 -9.20 29.24 4.37
C TYR A 576 -8.54 30.40 3.61
N LEU A 577 -9.32 31.08 2.75
CA LEU A 577 -8.86 32.21 1.92
C LEU A 577 -9.64 33.50 2.22
N GLY A 578 -10.21 33.61 3.42
CA GLY A 578 -10.93 34.80 3.87
C GLY A 578 -10.04 35.82 4.56
N ALA A 579 -10.66 36.85 5.14
CA ALA A 579 -9.97 37.94 5.83
C ALA A 579 -10.70 38.35 7.13
N ASP A 580 -11.52 37.45 7.69
CA ASP A 580 -12.32 37.72 8.88
C ASP A 580 -11.47 37.65 10.16
N SER A 581 -11.75 38.54 11.11
CA SER A 581 -11.11 38.51 12.42
C SER A 581 -11.78 37.57 13.43
N ILE A 582 -12.97 37.04 13.10
CA ILE A 582 -13.72 36.06 13.90
C ILE A 582 -14.10 34.91 12.98
N ILE A 583 -13.40 33.79 13.10
CA ILE A 583 -13.65 32.60 12.27
C ILE A 583 -14.83 31.84 12.85
N ASN A 584 -15.80 31.51 12.00
CA ASN A 584 -16.92 30.64 12.33
C ASN A 584 -16.78 29.40 11.44
N ILE A 585 -16.23 28.32 11.97
CA ILE A 585 -15.98 27.11 11.17
C ILE A 585 -17.33 26.49 10.77
N PRO A 586 -17.55 26.13 9.49
CA PRO A 586 -18.82 25.57 9.02
C PRO A 586 -19.23 24.29 9.77
N GLY A 587 -20.52 24.17 10.10
CA GLY A 587 -21.06 22.93 10.65
C GLY A 587 -20.95 21.79 9.64
N GLY A 588 -20.54 20.60 10.10
CA GLY A 588 -20.19 19.46 9.24
C GLY A 588 -18.69 19.30 9.02
N VAL A 589 -17.87 20.30 9.39
CA VAL A 589 -16.42 20.09 9.53
C VAL A 589 -16.16 19.20 10.74
N LYS A 590 -15.44 18.09 10.52
CA LYS A 590 -14.95 17.15 11.54
C LYS A 590 -13.50 17.40 11.92
N GLN A 591 -12.66 17.74 10.94
CA GLN A 591 -11.24 18.00 11.14
C GLN A 591 -10.88 19.40 10.64
N VAL A 592 -10.17 20.17 11.47
CA VAL A 592 -9.32 21.26 10.97
C VAL A 592 -7.99 20.64 10.58
N SER A 593 -7.64 20.64 9.30
CA SER A 593 -6.39 20.07 8.80
C SER A 593 -5.17 20.85 9.31
N ASP A 594 -3.99 20.26 9.14
CA ASP A 594 -2.73 20.84 9.54
C ASP A 594 -2.48 22.20 8.85
N GLY A 595 -1.91 23.16 9.59
CA GLY A 595 -1.44 24.44 9.07
C GLY A 595 -2.51 25.40 8.48
N VAL A 596 -3.81 25.07 8.51
CA VAL A 596 -4.88 25.78 7.74
C VAL A 596 -4.97 27.29 8.04
N PHE A 597 -4.71 27.71 9.27
CA PHE A 597 -4.66 29.13 9.67
C PHE A 597 -3.26 29.55 10.14
N ARG A 598 -2.20 28.82 9.73
CA ARG A 598 -0.80 29.11 10.09
C ARG A 598 -0.42 30.55 9.70
N ASP A 599 0.19 31.26 10.64
CA ASP A 599 0.59 32.67 10.59
C ASP A 599 -0.52 33.68 10.23
N HIS A 600 -1.80 33.32 10.40
CA HIS A 600 -2.94 34.17 10.06
C HIS A 600 -3.20 35.27 11.11
N MET A 601 -2.32 36.28 11.12
CA MET A 601 -2.29 37.44 12.03
C MET A 601 -3.60 38.25 12.12
N GLY A 602 -4.56 38.07 11.21
CA GLY A 602 -5.86 38.74 11.26
C GLY A 602 -6.86 38.15 12.28
N ILE A 603 -6.66 36.90 12.73
CA ILE A 603 -7.62 36.20 13.58
C ILE A 603 -7.54 36.67 15.03
N THR A 604 -8.70 36.91 15.64
CA THR A 604 -8.85 37.30 17.05
C THR A 604 -9.67 36.31 17.87
N ALA A 605 -10.63 35.63 17.25
CA ALA A 605 -11.43 34.58 17.86
C ALA A 605 -11.78 33.48 16.85
N VAL A 606 -11.94 32.26 17.34
CA VAL A 606 -12.39 31.09 16.56
C VAL A 606 -13.58 30.44 17.24
N ASN A 607 -14.62 30.13 16.48
CA ASN A 607 -15.80 29.40 16.93
C ASN A 607 -15.84 28.03 16.24
N LEU A 608 -15.65 26.96 17.02
CA LEU A 608 -15.64 25.57 16.60
C LEU A 608 -17.04 24.94 16.76
N PRO A 609 -17.68 24.42 15.70
CA PRO A 609 -18.94 23.70 15.84
C PRO A 609 -18.76 22.40 16.63
N GLU A 610 -19.85 21.86 17.16
CA GLU A 610 -19.85 20.59 17.91
C GLU A 610 -19.60 19.36 17.01
N THR A 611 -19.38 19.55 15.70
CA THR A 611 -18.92 18.49 14.79
C THR A 611 -17.42 18.31 14.76
N VAL A 612 -16.61 19.25 15.27
CA VAL A 612 -15.14 19.12 15.22
C VAL A 612 -14.66 18.10 16.24
N GLU A 613 -14.00 17.06 15.74
CA GLU A 613 -13.34 16.00 16.51
C GLU A 613 -11.81 16.16 16.52
N THR A 614 -11.21 16.78 15.50
CA THR A 614 -9.75 16.93 15.39
C THR A 614 -9.32 18.35 15.03
N ILE A 615 -8.28 18.84 15.71
CA ILE A 615 -7.53 20.04 15.34
C ILE A 615 -6.11 19.61 14.97
N GLY A 616 -5.69 19.86 13.73
CA GLY A 616 -4.41 19.41 13.18
C GLY A 616 -3.16 20.09 13.75
N GLU A 617 -2.00 19.60 13.32
CA GLU A 617 -0.69 20.15 13.65
C GLU A 617 -0.56 21.57 13.09
N ASP A 618 -0.04 22.51 13.88
CA ASP A 618 0.08 23.93 13.52
C ASP A 618 -1.22 24.65 13.06
N ALA A 619 -2.40 24.07 13.27
CA ALA A 619 -3.67 24.55 12.67
C ALA A 619 -3.93 26.06 12.86
N PHE A 620 -3.54 26.64 14.00
CA PHE A 620 -3.57 28.08 14.30
C PHE A 620 -2.21 28.64 14.74
N LYS A 621 -1.10 27.95 14.45
CA LYS A 621 0.26 28.42 14.80
C LYS A 621 0.52 29.82 14.27
N GLY A 622 1.15 30.68 15.05
CA GLY A 622 1.44 32.05 14.67
C GLY A 622 0.22 32.97 14.59
N CYS A 623 -0.98 32.53 15.01
CA CYS A 623 -2.13 33.42 15.21
C CYS A 623 -1.96 34.31 16.47
N HIS A 624 -0.95 35.18 16.48
CA HIS A 624 -0.56 35.99 17.64
C HIS A 624 -1.67 36.90 18.20
N ASN A 625 -2.71 37.21 17.42
CA ASN A 625 -3.87 38.00 17.85
C ASN A 625 -5.05 37.13 18.34
N LEU A 626 -4.99 35.80 18.21
CA LEU A 626 -6.03 34.88 18.66
C LEU A 626 -6.04 34.81 20.19
N THR A 627 -7.09 35.36 20.80
CA THR A 627 -7.27 35.41 22.26
C THR A 627 -8.34 34.45 22.78
N THR A 628 -9.25 33.99 21.92
CA THR A 628 -10.47 33.30 22.32
C THR A 628 -10.83 32.15 21.36
N VAL A 629 -10.92 30.93 21.87
CA VAL A 629 -11.51 29.78 21.16
C VAL A 629 -12.80 29.38 21.87
N ASN A 630 -13.89 29.21 21.13
CA ASN A 630 -15.21 28.83 21.66
C ASN A 630 -15.70 27.54 21.02
N GLY A 631 -16.47 26.72 21.75
CA GLY A 631 -17.08 25.50 21.24
C GLY A 631 -16.17 24.27 21.39
N GLY A 632 -16.15 23.38 20.41
CA GLY A 632 -15.20 22.25 20.36
C GLY A 632 -15.37 21.16 21.43
N LYS A 633 -16.58 21.00 22.02
CA LYS A 633 -16.86 20.04 23.11
C LYS A 633 -16.67 18.54 22.77
N ASN A 634 -16.48 18.23 21.49
CA ASN A 634 -16.31 16.87 20.97
C ASN A 634 -14.90 16.67 20.38
N VAL A 635 -13.98 17.64 20.54
CA VAL A 635 -12.59 17.51 20.09
C VAL A 635 -11.90 16.42 20.91
N LYS A 636 -11.35 15.42 20.21
CA LYS A 636 -10.58 14.30 20.74
C LYS A 636 -9.08 14.55 20.64
N THR A 637 -8.62 15.11 19.52
CA THR A 637 -7.19 15.25 19.22
C THR A 637 -6.84 16.70 18.92
N ILE A 638 -5.78 17.20 19.55
CA ILE A 638 -5.20 18.52 19.33
C ILE A 638 -3.73 18.34 18.93
N GLY A 639 -3.39 18.63 17.69
CA GLY A 639 -2.09 18.37 17.09
C GLY A 639 -0.93 19.16 17.70
N ALA A 640 0.30 18.73 17.40
CA ALA A 640 1.51 19.42 17.81
C ALA A 640 1.54 20.86 17.27
N GLY A 641 1.89 21.82 18.12
CA GLY A 641 1.93 23.24 17.74
C GLY A 641 0.58 23.89 17.40
N ALA A 642 -0.57 23.22 17.59
CA ALA A 642 -1.88 23.67 17.11
C ALA A 642 -2.24 25.13 17.44
N PHE A 643 -1.87 25.64 18.62
CA PHE A 643 -2.01 27.04 19.03
C PHE A 643 -0.66 27.69 19.44
N GLN A 644 0.47 27.18 18.94
CA GLN A 644 1.79 27.76 19.17
C GLN A 644 1.84 29.24 18.74
N GLY A 645 2.37 30.12 19.58
CA GLY A 645 2.40 31.57 19.33
C GLY A 645 1.04 32.27 19.40
N CYS A 646 -0.02 31.63 19.90
CA CYS A 646 -1.28 32.31 20.22
C CYS A 646 -1.22 33.07 21.56
N ALA A 647 -2.19 33.95 21.79
CA ALA A 647 -2.29 34.78 22.99
C ALA A 647 -3.59 34.49 23.79
N LEU A 648 -3.91 33.20 23.97
CA LEU A 648 -5.19 32.74 24.52
C LEU A 648 -5.42 33.28 25.95
N SER A 649 -6.52 34.00 26.14
CA SER A 649 -6.89 34.61 27.43
C SER A 649 -7.47 33.62 28.44
N ASN A 650 -7.79 32.41 28.00
CA ASN A 650 -8.13 31.23 28.81
C ASN A 650 -7.81 29.97 28.01
N VAL A 651 -7.40 28.90 28.69
CA VAL A 651 -7.29 27.55 28.10
C VAL A 651 -8.11 26.59 28.94
N THR A 652 -9.17 26.06 28.34
CA THR A 652 -9.99 24.98 28.90
C THR A 652 -9.91 23.80 27.94
N ILE A 653 -9.54 22.63 28.46
CA ILE A 653 -9.45 21.37 27.71
C ILE A 653 -10.73 20.58 27.96
N PRO A 654 -11.60 20.37 26.95
CA PRO A 654 -12.85 19.63 27.12
C PRO A 654 -12.63 18.17 27.54
N SER A 655 -13.62 17.57 28.22
CA SER A 655 -13.56 16.17 28.67
C SER A 655 -13.65 15.12 27.55
N SER A 656 -13.73 15.56 26.30
CA SER A 656 -13.63 14.73 25.09
C SER A 656 -12.20 14.52 24.61
N VAL A 657 -11.23 15.31 25.08
CA VAL A 657 -9.87 15.30 24.55
C VAL A 657 -9.11 14.07 25.06
N GLU A 658 -8.73 13.22 24.11
CA GLU A 658 -7.99 11.97 24.33
C GLU A 658 -6.48 12.17 24.13
N GLU A 659 -6.06 13.10 23.26
CA GLU A 659 -4.64 13.29 22.86
C GLU A 659 -4.29 14.77 22.60
N ILE A 660 -3.14 15.24 23.10
CA ILE A 660 -2.60 16.58 22.81
C ILE A 660 -1.10 16.51 22.45
N GLY A 661 -0.71 17.23 21.40
CA GLY A 661 0.67 17.29 20.90
C GLY A 661 1.61 18.27 21.62
N ILE A 662 2.91 18.01 21.55
CA ILE A 662 3.95 18.95 22.00
C ILE A 662 3.76 20.35 21.40
N ALA A 663 4.13 21.39 22.15
CA ALA A 663 3.94 22.80 21.80
C ALA A 663 2.49 23.24 21.45
N ALA A 664 1.46 22.40 21.61
CA ALA A 664 0.09 22.73 21.23
C ALA A 664 -0.42 24.03 21.87
N TYR A 665 0.05 24.36 23.08
CA TYR A 665 -0.20 25.61 23.80
C TYR A 665 1.12 26.24 24.28
N ASP A 666 2.10 26.34 23.37
CA ASP A 666 3.25 27.25 23.52
C ASP A 666 2.79 28.70 23.30
N LEU A 667 2.24 29.34 24.35
CA LEU A 667 1.56 30.62 24.22
C LEU A 667 2.52 31.82 24.35
N SER A 668 2.51 32.72 23.38
CA SER A 668 3.31 33.96 23.38
C SER A 668 2.68 35.09 24.21
N GLY A 669 1.83 34.76 25.18
CA GLY A 669 1.04 35.68 25.99
C GLY A 669 -0.31 35.07 26.41
N GLY A 670 -1.10 35.82 27.18
CA GLY A 670 -2.41 35.35 27.65
C GLY A 670 -2.35 34.72 29.05
N THR A 671 -3.12 33.65 29.27
CA THR A 671 -3.30 32.99 30.59
C THR A 671 -2.00 32.33 31.11
N ASP A 672 -1.91 32.18 32.44
CA ASP A 672 -0.91 31.34 33.14
C ASP A 672 -1.46 29.97 33.57
N THR A 673 -2.77 29.79 33.43
CA THR A 673 -3.57 28.70 33.99
C THR A 673 -4.31 27.94 32.88
N VAL A 674 -4.18 26.62 32.90
CA VAL A 674 -4.99 25.65 32.14
C VAL A 674 -6.04 25.03 33.06
N THR A 675 -7.26 24.81 32.57
CA THR A 675 -8.31 24.04 33.27
C THR A 675 -8.69 22.80 32.46
N MET A 676 -8.63 21.61 33.07
CA MET A 676 -9.14 20.38 32.48
C MET A 676 -10.61 20.18 32.85
N GLU A 677 -11.43 19.75 31.90
CA GLU A 677 -12.77 19.20 32.16
C GLU A 677 -12.72 17.68 32.16
N GLY A 678 -13.47 17.02 33.05
CA GLY A 678 -13.52 15.55 33.15
C GLY A 678 -12.36 14.90 33.92
N THR A 679 -12.52 13.62 34.24
CA THR A 679 -11.58 12.85 35.08
C THR A 679 -10.57 12.01 34.28
N THR A 680 -10.77 11.87 32.97
CA THR A 680 -9.81 11.24 32.06
C THR A 680 -8.90 12.34 31.52
N LEU A 681 -7.58 12.13 31.58
CA LEU A 681 -6.60 13.09 31.10
C LEU A 681 -6.07 12.69 29.71
N PRO A 682 -5.74 13.64 28.82
CA PRO A 682 -5.21 13.31 27.50
C PRO A 682 -3.82 12.67 27.55
N LYS A 683 -3.45 11.92 26.51
CA LYS A 683 -2.10 11.40 26.26
C LYS A 683 -1.23 12.42 25.52
N LEU A 684 0.09 12.28 25.66
CA LEU A 684 1.07 13.04 24.90
C LEU A 684 1.27 12.42 23.50
N ILE A 685 1.26 13.25 22.46
CA ILE A 685 1.75 12.89 21.12
C ILE A 685 2.86 13.87 20.68
N TYR A 686 3.75 13.43 19.78
CA TYR A 686 4.90 14.23 19.36
C TYR A 686 4.70 14.98 18.02
N GLY A 687 3.59 14.72 17.33
CA GLY A 687 3.39 15.16 15.95
C GLY A 687 4.06 14.23 14.93
N THR A 688 3.73 14.46 13.67
CA THR A 688 4.23 13.70 12.50
C THR A 688 5.28 14.49 11.72
N ASP A 689 5.36 15.80 11.95
CA ASP A 689 6.43 16.66 11.42
C ASP A 689 7.81 16.23 11.94
N SER A 690 8.54 15.51 11.09
CA SER A 690 9.90 15.01 11.36
C SER A 690 10.91 16.08 11.80
N SER A 691 10.66 17.37 11.54
CA SER A 691 11.55 18.45 11.98
C SER A 691 11.50 18.66 13.51
N ARG A 692 10.31 18.58 14.13
CA ARG A 692 10.11 18.70 15.58
C ARG A 692 10.64 17.50 16.36
N ALA A 693 10.43 16.29 15.84
CA ALA A 693 11.03 15.09 16.40
C ALA A 693 12.56 15.18 16.40
N LEU A 694 13.17 15.84 15.39
CA LEU A 694 14.62 16.02 15.29
C LEU A 694 15.18 17.18 16.13
N ASN A 695 14.66 18.40 15.96
CA ASN A 695 15.29 19.59 16.53
C ASN A 695 14.87 19.82 17.99
N LYS A 696 15.80 19.59 18.93
CA LYS A 696 15.56 19.86 20.36
C LYS A 696 15.21 21.33 20.66
N GLU A 697 15.64 22.29 19.85
CA GLU A 697 15.27 23.70 20.03
C GLU A 697 13.79 23.99 19.70
N ASP A 698 13.16 23.18 18.84
CA ASP A 698 11.73 23.28 18.50
C ASP A 698 10.82 22.48 19.45
N ARG A 699 11.39 21.67 20.36
CA ARG A 699 10.63 20.87 21.33
C ARG A 699 10.35 21.65 22.60
N THR A 700 9.07 21.89 22.86
CA THR A 700 8.59 22.46 24.13
C THR A 700 7.35 21.72 24.62
N TYR A 701 7.07 21.85 25.92
CA TYR A 701 5.94 21.20 26.60
C TYR A 701 4.61 21.53 25.92
N VAL A 702 3.64 20.61 25.98
CA VAL A 702 2.24 20.80 25.54
C VAL A 702 1.71 22.15 26.03
N PHE A 703 1.93 22.42 27.32
CA PHE A 703 1.66 23.72 27.94
C PHE A 703 2.98 24.41 28.26
N SER A 704 3.25 25.55 27.62
CA SER A 704 4.49 26.31 27.80
C SER A 704 4.25 27.83 27.67
N GLY A 705 5.30 28.62 27.49
CA GLY A 705 5.21 30.08 27.57
C GLY A 705 4.85 30.57 28.98
N ASN A 706 3.65 31.13 29.14
CA ASN A 706 3.14 31.57 30.45
C ASN A 706 2.58 30.44 31.32
N LEU A 707 2.24 29.28 30.74
CA LEU A 707 1.47 28.23 31.40
C LEU A 707 2.29 27.50 32.47
N ASN A 708 2.05 27.80 33.75
CA ASN A 708 2.76 27.24 34.91
C ASN A 708 1.84 26.63 35.98
N LYS A 709 0.52 26.65 35.70
CA LYS A 709 -0.53 26.10 36.55
C LYS A 709 -1.54 25.29 35.73
N VAL A 710 -1.82 24.07 36.18
CA VAL A 710 -2.93 23.23 35.70
C VAL A 710 -3.93 23.04 36.84
N ILE A 711 -5.22 23.12 36.52
CA ILE A 711 -6.33 22.75 37.42
C ILE A 711 -7.01 21.51 36.84
N VAL A 712 -7.13 20.45 37.65
CA VAL A 712 -7.87 19.22 37.29
C VAL A 712 -9.11 19.05 38.19
N PRO A 713 -10.15 18.31 37.73
CA PRO A 713 -11.33 18.05 38.55
C PRO A 713 -11.05 17.24 39.81
N THR A 714 -11.91 17.47 40.80
CA THR A 714 -11.83 16.88 42.13
C THR A 714 -11.80 15.34 42.07
N GLY A 715 -10.69 14.74 42.51
CA GLY A 715 -10.52 13.28 42.57
C GLY A 715 -9.64 12.67 41.48
N VAL A 716 -9.12 13.48 40.54
CA VAL A 716 -8.01 13.06 39.66
C VAL A 716 -6.72 12.96 40.50
N SER A 717 -6.06 11.80 40.46
CA SER A 717 -4.81 11.56 41.19
C SER A 717 -3.85 10.57 40.51
N ASP A 718 -4.17 10.13 39.30
CA ASP A 718 -3.30 9.31 38.45
C ASP A 718 -2.93 10.15 37.24
N PHE A 719 -1.64 10.11 36.88
CA PHE A 719 -1.04 10.89 35.81
C PHE A 719 -0.23 10.02 34.85
N GLU A 720 -0.09 8.72 35.10
CA GLU A 720 0.72 7.81 34.29
C GLU A 720 0.15 7.65 32.87
N ASN A 721 1.01 7.77 31.85
CA ASN A 721 0.65 7.78 30.42
C ASN A 721 -0.20 8.98 29.98
N THR A 722 -0.21 10.09 30.75
CA THR A 722 -0.96 11.32 30.43
C THR A 722 -0.03 12.50 30.17
N ILE A 723 -0.51 13.59 29.58
CA ILE A 723 0.21 14.87 29.45
C ILE A 723 0.60 15.51 30.80
N LEU A 724 0.13 14.97 31.93
CA LEU A 724 0.50 15.39 33.28
C LEU A 724 1.47 14.42 33.97
N GLN A 725 1.96 13.38 33.30
CA GLN A 725 3.07 12.56 33.80
C GLN A 725 4.33 13.42 33.96
N ASP A 726 5.12 13.19 35.02
CA ASP A 726 6.42 13.84 35.17
C ASP A 726 7.49 13.15 34.29
N GLY A 727 8.56 13.86 33.95
CA GLY A 727 9.65 13.33 33.12
C GLY A 727 9.45 13.41 31.59
N ILE A 728 8.25 13.74 31.09
CA ILE A 728 7.96 13.82 29.64
C ILE A 728 7.62 15.25 29.16
N TYR A 729 7.60 15.48 27.85
CA TYR A 729 7.23 16.78 27.22
C TYR A 729 5.73 17.14 27.33
N GLY A 730 5.01 16.59 28.31
CA GLY A 730 3.64 16.96 28.64
C GLY A 730 3.58 18.32 29.32
N TYR A 731 4.00 18.38 30.59
CA TYR A 731 3.88 19.58 31.41
C TYR A 731 4.97 19.69 32.48
N GLN A 732 5.55 20.88 32.61
CA GLN A 732 6.45 21.29 33.69
C GLN A 732 5.78 22.41 34.49
N GLY A 733 5.53 22.20 35.79
CA GLY A 733 4.83 23.18 36.62
C GLY A 733 4.02 22.58 37.75
N THR A 734 3.01 23.32 38.21
CA THR A 734 2.19 22.96 39.38
C THR A 734 0.80 22.43 38.97
N ILE A 735 0.34 21.35 39.61
CA ILE A 735 -0.98 20.75 39.37
C ILE A 735 -1.84 20.91 40.64
N TYR A 736 -3.04 21.46 40.49
CA TYR A 736 -4.01 21.67 41.57
C TYR A 736 -5.36 21.00 41.29
N ASP A 737 -6.13 20.69 42.33
CA ASP A 737 -7.57 20.45 42.20
C ASP A 737 -8.38 21.76 42.12
N GLU A 738 -9.69 21.65 41.82
CA GLU A 738 -10.65 22.76 41.80
C GLU A 738 -10.80 23.50 43.15
N GLN A 739 -10.37 22.91 44.27
CA GLN A 739 -10.38 23.54 45.59
C GLN A 739 -9.07 24.28 45.90
N GLY A 740 -8.04 24.14 45.06
CA GLY A 740 -6.71 24.72 45.26
C GLY A 740 -5.75 23.86 46.09
N THR A 741 -6.04 22.58 46.30
CA THR A 741 -5.07 21.62 46.87
C THR A 741 -3.98 21.36 45.83
N LEU A 742 -2.71 21.45 46.24
CA LEU A 742 -1.58 21.04 45.40
C LEU A 742 -1.54 19.50 45.31
N LEU A 743 -1.56 18.97 44.09
CA LEU A 743 -1.51 17.52 43.82
C LEU A 743 -0.09 17.05 43.46
N ALA A 744 0.57 17.77 42.55
CA ALA A 744 1.91 17.43 42.05
C ALA A 744 2.71 18.67 41.59
N GLN A 745 4.01 18.49 41.42
CA GLN A 745 4.96 19.48 40.91
C GLN A 745 5.89 18.82 39.89
N ASN A 746 5.50 18.80 38.62
CA ASN A 746 6.26 18.15 37.57
C ASN A 746 7.55 18.93 37.32
N GLN A 747 8.69 18.23 37.41
CA GLN A 747 9.99 18.78 37.02
C GLN A 747 10.17 18.81 35.50
N GLY A 748 9.37 18.03 34.76
CA GLY A 748 9.49 17.87 33.33
C GLY A 748 10.67 16.97 32.95
N VAL A 749 11.12 17.07 31.70
CA VAL A 749 12.12 16.15 31.13
C VAL A 749 13.50 16.35 31.76
N SER A 750 14.16 15.24 32.10
CA SER A 750 15.54 15.21 32.58
C SER A 750 16.35 14.15 31.83
N LYS A 751 17.66 14.32 31.72
CA LYS A 751 18.54 13.37 31.00
C LYS A 751 18.54 12.00 31.70
N ALA A 752 18.49 10.92 30.92
CA ALA A 752 18.61 9.57 31.45
C ALA A 752 20.00 9.38 32.10
N SER A 753 20.06 8.75 33.28
CA SER A 753 21.29 8.68 34.09
C SER A 753 22.03 7.34 34.04
N ASP A 754 21.40 6.26 33.58
CA ASP A 754 21.90 4.90 33.79
C ASP A 754 21.67 3.94 32.61
N MET A 755 22.77 3.36 32.11
CA MET A 755 22.84 2.08 31.37
C MET A 755 22.13 1.98 30.00
N MET A 756 22.46 2.86 29.05
CA MET A 756 22.08 2.72 27.63
C MET A 756 23.28 2.74 26.68
N ASN A 757 23.07 2.28 25.44
CA ASN A 757 24.07 2.29 24.36
C ASN A 757 24.05 3.65 23.65
N ASP A 758 24.88 4.59 24.13
CA ASP A 758 25.10 5.89 23.48
C ASP A 758 25.65 5.71 22.05
N ILE A 759 24.99 6.30 21.05
CA ILE A 759 25.49 6.35 19.67
C ILE A 759 26.00 7.75 19.30
N THR A 760 27.20 7.80 18.70
CA THR A 760 27.80 9.06 18.21
C THR A 760 27.30 9.38 16.81
N ILE A 761 26.60 10.51 16.66
CA ILE A 761 26.21 11.06 15.35
C ILE A 761 27.24 12.15 14.96
N PRO A 762 28.01 12.00 13.86
CA PRO A 762 29.07 12.94 13.52
C PRO A 762 28.55 14.34 13.21
N GLY A 763 28.97 15.31 14.03
CA GLY A 763 28.53 16.71 13.95
C GLY A 763 27.47 17.09 14.99
N SER A 764 26.95 16.13 15.76
CA SER A 764 26.15 16.43 16.96
C SER A 764 27.04 16.55 18.20
N GLU A 765 26.68 17.46 19.11
CA GLU A 765 27.20 17.51 20.50
C GLU A 765 26.27 16.78 21.49
N GLU A 766 25.19 16.17 20.98
CA GLU A 766 24.12 15.55 21.77
C GLU A 766 24.29 14.04 21.95
N GLY A 767 23.81 13.52 23.08
CA GLY A 767 23.58 12.08 23.25
C GLY A 767 22.30 11.61 22.56
N PHE A 768 22.33 10.34 22.12
CA PHE A 768 21.17 9.60 21.62
C PHE A 768 21.27 8.14 22.07
N ILE A 769 20.14 7.55 22.39
CA ILE A 769 20.02 6.18 22.92
C ILE A 769 19.58 5.26 21.79
N LEU A 770 20.39 4.27 21.44
CA LEU A 770 20.06 3.32 20.37
C LEU A 770 19.48 2.01 20.93
N HIS A 771 18.21 1.78 20.66
CA HIS A 771 17.50 0.54 20.97
C HIS A 771 17.50 -0.40 19.76
N ILE A 772 18.44 -1.36 19.78
CA ILE A 772 18.51 -2.48 18.83
C ILE A 772 17.84 -3.71 19.46
N ARG A 773 16.96 -4.38 18.72
CA ARG A 773 16.30 -5.63 19.13
C ARG A 773 16.19 -6.56 17.93
N GLU A 774 16.59 -7.82 18.07
CA GLU A 774 16.29 -8.83 17.07
C GLU A 774 14.76 -8.94 16.90
N SER A 775 14.28 -9.03 15.66
CA SER A 775 12.86 -8.96 15.35
C SER A 775 12.50 -9.86 14.16
N GLU A 776 11.63 -10.84 14.40
CA GLU A 776 11.06 -11.71 13.36
C GLU A 776 10.17 -10.91 12.39
N ASP A 777 9.54 -9.84 12.88
CA ASP A 777 8.72 -8.90 12.10
C ASP A 777 9.58 -7.98 11.20
N ALA A 778 10.80 -7.64 11.64
CA ALA A 778 11.81 -7.04 10.76
C ALA A 778 12.28 -8.02 9.68
N ALA A 779 12.40 -9.31 10.02
CA ALA A 779 12.83 -10.36 9.08
C ALA A 779 11.75 -10.68 8.03
N ALA A 780 10.47 -10.66 8.42
CA ALA A 780 9.34 -10.81 7.51
C ALA A 780 9.35 -9.69 6.45
N ARG A 781 9.22 -8.43 6.86
CA ARG A 781 9.16 -7.27 5.93
C ARG A 781 10.38 -7.17 5.00
N ILE A 782 11.58 -7.52 5.49
CA ILE A 782 12.80 -7.60 4.67
C ILE A 782 12.78 -8.80 3.71
N GLY A 783 12.26 -9.95 4.16
CA GLY A 783 12.05 -11.13 3.33
C GLY A 783 11.03 -10.88 2.20
N ASP A 784 9.95 -10.15 2.48
CA ASP A 784 8.90 -9.82 1.52
C ASP A 784 9.38 -8.81 0.47
N ALA A 785 10.03 -7.72 0.89
CA ALA A 785 10.62 -6.75 -0.05
C ALA A 785 11.73 -7.38 -0.92
N TYR A 786 12.52 -8.32 -0.37
CA TYR A 786 13.43 -9.16 -1.15
C TYR A 786 12.67 -10.12 -2.09
N GLY A 787 11.52 -10.64 -1.65
CA GLY A 787 10.62 -11.47 -2.45
C GLY A 787 10.05 -10.74 -3.67
N GLU A 788 9.57 -9.51 -3.51
CA GLU A 788 9.07 -8.67 -4.62
C GLU A 788 10.17 -8.38 -5.66
N LEU A 789 11.40 -8.11 -5.20
CA LEU A 789 12.55 -7.84 -6.07
C LEU A 789 13.08 -9.07 -6.83
N TYR A 790 13.00 -10.26 -6.23
CA TYR A 790 13.64 -11.48 -6.76
C TYR A 790 12.67 -12.60 -7.15
N GLY A 791 11.36 -12.32 -7.14
CA GLY A 791 10.30 -13.19 -7.64
C GLY A 791 9.93 -14.31 -6.67
N GLY A 792 9.47 -13.95 -5.47
CA GLY A 792 8.99 -14.88 -4.44
C GLY A 792 10.11 -15.71 -3.80
N ARG A 793 11.32 -15.16 -3.68
CA ARG A 793 12.46 -15.81 -3.02
C ARG A 793 12.70 -15.21 -1.64
N THR A 794 13.24 -16.01 -0.73
CA THR A 794 13.78 -15.52 0.54
C THR A 794 15.32 -15.44 0.50
N PRO A 795 15.95 -14.50 1.23
CA PRO A 795 17.40 -14.46 1.41
C PRO A 795 17.85 -15.54 2.41
N SER A 796 18.97 -16.23 2.16
CA SER A 796 19.40 -17.33 3.03
C SER A 796 20.11 -16.82 4.30
N LYS A 797 19.80 -17.45 5.44
CA LYS A 797 20.26 -17.03 6.78
C LYS A 797 19.94 -15.57 7.16
N LEU A 798 18.79 -15.03 6.76
CA LEU A 798 18.37 -13.71 7.22
C LEU A 798 18.19 -13.69 8.75
N GLN A 799 18.96 -12.86 9.44
CA GLN A 799 18.66 -12.36 10.78
C GLN A 799 18.40 -10.86 10.68
N ALA A 800 17.36 -10.35 11.35
CA ALA A 800 16.97 -8.95 11.24
C ALA A 800 16.70 -8.31 12.60
N TYR A 801 16.84 -6.99 12.62
CA TYR A 801 16.79 -6.15 13.80
C TYR A 801 15.81 -5.01 13.58
N GLU A 802 14.92 -4.82 14.54
CA GLU A 802 14.34 -3.51 14.78
C GLU A 802 15.41 -2.61 15.41
N ILE A 803 15.53 -1.40 14.89
CA ILE A 803 16.43 -0.38 15.41
C ILE A 803 15.61 0.88 15.60
N SER A 804 15.59 1.42 16.81
CA SER A 804 14.97 2.71 17.12
C SER A 804 15.97 3.60 17.82
N LEU A 805 16.01 4.87 17.44
CA LEU A 805 16.80 5.89 18.11
C LEU A 805 15.87 6.71 19.01
N MET A 806 16.26 6.90 20.26
CA MET A 806 15.65 7.86 21.19
C MET A 806 16.65 9.00 21.44
N ASP A 807 16.17 10.14 21.92
CA ASP A 807 17.08 11.17 22.44
C ASP A 807 17.73 10.77 23.79
N GLU A 808 18.67 11.58 24.28
CA GLU A 808 19.33 11.42 25.59
C GLU A 808 18.41 11.44 26.85
N THR A 809 17.09 11.46 26.67
CA THR A 809 16.10 11.41 27.75
C THR A 809 15.31 10.11 27.75
N ASP A 810 15.45 9.29 26.69
CA ASP A 810 14.64 8.10 26.40
C ASP A 810 13.12 8.37 26.26
N THR A 811 12.72 9.63 26.00
CA THR A 811 11.30 10.02 25.91
C THR A 811 10.81 10.34 24.50
N VAL A 812 11.70 10.77 23.58
CA VAL A 812 11.32 11.17 22.22
C VAL A 812 11.94 10.23 21.18
N PRO A 813 11.12 9.49 20.39
CA PRO A 813 11.62 8.69 19.29
C PRO A 813 12.05 9.55 18.09
N ILE A 814 13.20 9.19 17.51
CA ILE A 814 13.87 9.91 16.43
C ILE A 814 13.78 9.07 15.16
N HIS A 815 12.66 9.19 14.45
CA HIS A 815 12.37 8.29 13.31
C HIS A 815 13.27 8.51 12.07
N LYS A 816 13.82 9.72 11.89
CA LYS A 816 14.69 10.09 10.75
C LYS A 816 15.83 10.98 11.24
N LEU A 817 16.98 10.99 10.54
CA LEU A 817 18.11 11.90 10.81
C LEU A 817 18.25 13.05 9.81
N GLY A 818 17.37 13.12 8.82
CA GLY A 818 17.43 14.09 7.72
C GLY A 818 18.72 13.95 6.91
N LYS A 819 19.69 14.85 7.14
CA LYS A 819 21.00 14.82 6.47
C LYS A 819 22.11 14.18 7.29
N GLN A 820 21.91 14.02 8.60
CA GLN A 820 22.90 13.38 9.48
C GLN A 820 22.88 11.86 9.27
N THR A 821 23.91 11.17 9.74
CA THR A 821 24.01 9.71 9.68
C THR A 821 24.59 9.17 10.98
N ALA A 822 23.92 8.21 11.61
CA ALA A 822 24.45 7.50 12.77
C ALA A 822 25.29 6.30 12.31
N THR A 823 26.38 6.02 13.04
CA THR A 823 27.23 4.85 12.80
C THR A 823 26.83 3.73 13.75
N VAL A 824 26.08 2.75 13.26
CA VAL A 824 25.62 1.59 14.02
C VAL A 824 26.69 0.50 13.99
N GLU A 825 26.90 -0.18 15.12
CA GLU A 825 27.83 -1.31 15.25
C GLU A 825 27.11 -2.49 15.92
N LEU A 826 26.95 -3.60 15.20
CA LEU A 826 26.27 -4.83 15.65
C LEU A 826 27.26 -6.01 15.68
N PRO A 827 27.09 -7.02 16.55
CA PRO A 827 27.79 -8.30 16.37
C PRO A 827 27.44 -8.93 15.01
N VAL A 828 28.36 -9.70 14.42
CA VAL A 828 28.02 -10.56 13.27
C VAL A 828 27.12 -11.70 13.75
N PRO A 829 25.98 -11.98 13.09
CA PRO A 829 25.10 -13.11 13.39
C PRO A 829 25.80 -14.46 13.51
N ASP A 830 25.38 -15.25 14.50
CA ASP A 830 25.88 -16.61 14.70
C ASP A 830 25.58 -17.49 13.48
N GLY A 831 26.64 -17.96 12.82
CA GLY A 831 26.55 -18.81 11.63
C GLY A 831 26.52 -18.09 10.28
N ILE A 832 26.62 -16.76 10.24
CA ILE A 832 26.86 -16.00 9.00
C ILE A 832 28.36 -15.83 8.73
N SER A 833 28.77 -16.15 7.50
CA SER A 833 30.12 -15.98 6.98
C SER A 833 30.35 -14.54 6.49
N THR A 834 31.35 -13.87 7.04
CA THR A 834 31.76 -12.51 6.64
C THR A 834 32.12 -12.38 5.16
N ASP A 835 32.49 -13.49 4.52
CA ASP A 835 32.91 -13.53 3.10
C ASP A 835 31.72 -13.62 2.12
N GLN A 836 30.50 -13.86 2.60
CA GLN A 836 29.27 -13.98 1.80
C GLN A 836 28.11 -13.14 2.35
N MET A 837 28.39 -12.28 3.34
CA MET A 837 27.39 -11.50 4.06
C MET A 837 26.90 -10.28 3.25
N HIS A 838 25.61 -9.98 3.36
CA HIS A 838 24.98 -8.76 2.87
C HIS A 838 24.19 -8.11 4.00
N VAL A 839 24.15 -6.78 4.01
CA VAL A 839 23.31 -5.98 4.92
C VAL A 839 22.35 -5.16 4.09
N VAL A 840 21.09 -5.14 4.49
CA VAL A 840 19.97 -4.45 3.84
C VAL A 840 19.08 -3.75 4.86
N THR A 841 18.22 -2.86 4.40
CA THR A 841 17.23 -2.14 5.19
C THR A 841 15.99 -1.86 4.35
N LEU A 842 14.94 -1.30 4.96
CA LEU A 842 13.74 -0.82 4.26
C LEU A 842 13.72 0.70 4.28
N ASP A 843 13.37 1.35 3.17
CA ASP A 843 13.14 2.79 3.16
C ASP A 843 11.79 3.19 3.80
N ASP A 844 11.45 4.48 3.75
CA ASP A 844 10.19 5.03 4.27
C ASP A 844 8.92 4.50 3.55
N ASP A 845 9.08 3.83 2.39
CA ASP A 845 8.01 3.21 1.60
C ASP A 845 8.05 1.67 1.66
N GLY A 846 8.87 1.09 2.55
CA GLY A 846 9.01 -0.37 2.70
C GLY A 846 9.85 -1.06 1.61
N GLN A 847 10.54 -0.30 0.76
CA GLN A 847 11.35 -0.84 -0.34
C GLN A 847 12.74 -1.23 0.16
N LEU A 848 13.26 -2.37 -0.30
CA LEU A 848 14.57 -2.87 0.12
C LEU A 848 15.72 -1.98 -0.43
N GLU A 849 16.61 -1.53 0.45
CA GLU A 849 17.86 -0.85 0.08
C GLU A 849 19.08 -1.58 0.65
N ALA A 850 20.19 -1.59 -0.09
CA ALA A 850 21.45 -2.20 0.34
C ALA A 850 22.28 -1.25 1.21
N VAL A 851 22.81 -1.79 2.30
CA VAL A 851 23.55 -1.04 3.32
C VAL A 851 25.04 -1.29 3.16
N ASN A 852 25.81 -0.23 2.95
CA ASN A 852 27.27 -0.30 2.92
C ASN A 852 27.81 -0.51 4.35
N TYR A 853 28.60 -1.56 4.55
CA TYR A 853 29.11 -1.95 5.87
C TYR A 853 30.61 -2.30 5.84
N GLU A 854 31.25 -2.21 7.00
CA GLU A 854 32.60 -2.70 7.29
C GLU A 854 32.52 -3.85 8.31
N VAL A 855 33.40 -4.85 8.23
CA VAL A 855 33.57 -5.85 9.31
C VAL A 855 34.76 -5.43 10.17
N THR A 856 34.59 -5.45 11.48
CA THR A 856 35.61 -5.09 12.47
C THR A 856 35.71 -6.15 13.57
N GLU A 857 36.91 -6.39 14.09
CA GLU A 857 37.13 -7.31 15.22
C GLU A 857 37.32 -6.49 16.51
N SER A 858 36.59 -6.84 17.58
CA SER A 858 36.74 -6.21 18.90
C SER A 858 36.53 -7.23 20.00
N ASN A 859 37.42 -7.25 21.01
CA ASN A 859 37.44 -8.21 22.12
C ASN A 859 37.45 -9.72 21.74
N GLY A 860 37.68 -10.05 20.45
CA GLY A 860 37.63 -11.42 19.93
C GLY A 860 36.30 -11.81 19.27
N GLU A 861 35.39 -10.85 19.10
CA GLU A 861 34.13 -10.99 18.38
C GLU A 861 34.17 -10.16 17.08
N ASN A 862 33.61 -10.72 16.01
CA ASN A 862 33.40 -9.98 14.76
C ASN A 862 32.13 -9.13 14.86
N LYS A 863 32.19 -7.92 14.32
CA LYS A 863 31.09 -6.95 14.29
C LYS A 863 30.93 -6.34 12.91
N ILE A 864 29.69 -6.12 12.48
CA ILE A 864 29.41 -5.21 11.36
C ILE A 864 29.33 -3.76 11.88
N ARG A 865 29.78 -2.82 11.05
CA ARG A 865 29.60 -1.40 11.26
C ARG A 865 29.05 -0.77 9.99
N PHE A 866 27.99 0.02 10.08
CA PHE A 866 27.39 0.71 8.93
C PHE A 866 26.90 2.10 9.31
N THR A 867 26.67 2.94 8.30
CA THR A 867 26.13 4.30 8.48
C THR A 867 24.72 4.38 7.93
N THR A 868 23.77 4.92 8.71
CA THR A 868 22.38 5.14 8.27
C THR A 868 21.86 6.54 8.60
N SER A 869 20.91 7.04 7.80
CA SER A 869 20.12 8.27 8.03
C SER A 869 18.69 8.01 8.53
N HIS A 870 18.29 6.75 8.73
CA HIS A 870 16.94 6.35 9.15
C HIS A 870 17.00 5.10 10.06
N PHE A 871 15.92 4.85 10.80
CA PHE A 871 15.84 3.76 11.77
C PHE A 871 14.66 2.83 11.43
N SER A 872 14.77 2.27 10.23
CA SER A 872 13.94 1.17 9.73
C SER A 872 14.55 -0.18 10.13
N PRO A 873 13.86 -1.31 9.89
CA PRO A 873 14.46 -2.65 9.97
C PRO A 873 15.83 -2.78 9.28
N TYR A 874 16.76 -3.51 9.89
CA TYR A 874 18.04 -3.90 9.29
C TYR A 874 18.16 -5.42 9.22
N GLY A 875 18.48 -5.94 8.04
CA GLY A 875 18.62 -7.38 7.78
C GLY A 875 20.05 -7.74 7.40
N ILE A 876 20.55 -8.86 7.91
CA ILE A 876 21.85 -9.44 7.60
C ILE A 876 21.62 -10.85 7.07
N TYR A 877 22.14 -11.18 5.88
CA TYR A 877 21.92 -12.48 5.24
C TYR A 877 23.14 -12.94 4.43
N GLU A 878 23.15 -14.20 3.95
CA GLU A 878 24.19 -14.74 3.07
C GLU A 878 23.77 -14.81 1.60
N TYR A 879 24.72 -14.63 0.68
CA TYR A 879 24.52 -14.87 -0.75
C TYR A 879 24.95 -16.29 -1.16
N ASP A 880 23.97 -17.12 -1.52
CA ASP A 880 24.19 -18.45 -2.08
C ASP A 880 24.61 -18.41 -3.56
N SER A 881 25.74 -19.04 -3.88
CA SER A 881 26.26 -19.09 -5.24
C SER A 881 25.50 -20.10 -6.11
N PHE A 882 24.64 -19.62 -7.00
CA PHE A 882 23.80 -20.45 -7.88
C PHE A 882 24.61 -21.29 -8.89
N GLY A 883 24.92 -22.54 -8.50
CA GLY A 883 25.70 -23.51 -9.28
C GLY A 883 25.00 -24.11 -10.52
N GLY A 884 24.56 -23.29 -11.47
CA GLY A 884 23.90 -23.72 -12.71
C GLY A 884 24.83 -23.90 -13.91
N THR A 885 25.50 -25.06 -14.06
CA THR A 885 26.36 -25.33 -15.23
C THR A 885 25.56 -25.62 -16.51
N GLY A 886 25.14 -24.57 -17.22
CA GLY A 886 24.46 -24.69 -18.51
C GLY A 886 25.37 -25.22 -19.62
N VAL A 887 25.22 -26.51 -19.99
CA VAL A 887 25.90 -27.06 -21.17
C VAL A 887 25.06 -26.74 -22.41
N VAL A 888 25.59 -25.86 -23.26
CA VAL A 888 24.98 -25.52 -24.56
C VAL A 888 25.11 -26.69 -25.52
N SER A 889 23.99 -27.14 -26.08
CA SER A 889 23.93 -28.13 -27.16
C SER A 889 22.90 -27.65 -28.18
N ASN A 890 23.36 -27.31 -29.39
CA ASN A 890 22.56 -26.68 -30.45
C ASN A 890 21.87 -25.36 -30.03
N GLY A 891 22.64 -24.40 -29.50
CA GLY A 891 22.20 -22.99 -29.37
C GLY A 891 21.29 -22.66 -28.18
N LYS A 892 20.85 -23.64 -27.39
CA LYS A 892 20.33 -23.43 -26.03
C LYS A 892 21.04 -24.36 -25.04
N ALA A 893 21.08 -23.94 -23.78
CA ALA A 893 21.44 -24.83 -22.67
C ALA A 893 20.25 -25.75 -22.33
N ILE A 894 20.54 -26.99 -21.91
CA ILE A 894 19.53 -27.94 -21.46
C ILE A 894 19.85 -28.39 -20.03
N ILE A 895 18.91 -28.17 -19.12
CA ILE A 895 18.81 -28.87 -17.84
C ILE A 895 17.76 -29.99 -18.03
N ARG A 896 18.06 -31.23 -17.64
CA ARG A 896 17.19 -32.39 -17.90
C ARG A 896 16.26 -32.70 -16.71
N GLY A 897 14.99 -32.95 -16.99
CA GLY A 897 13.94 -33.28 -16.00
C GLY A 897 13.80 -34.77 -15.65
N GLY A 898 12.73 -35.09 -14.92
CA GLY A 898 12.43 -36.44 -14.36
C GLY A 898 11.27 -37.19 -15.04
N SER A 899 10.64 -38.14 -14.33
CA SER A 899 9.50 -38.94 -14.81
C SER A 899 8.68 -39.63 -13.71
N ARG A 900 7.41 -39.94 -14.03
CA ARG A 900 6.45 -40.85 -13.34
C ARG A 900 5.90 -41.83 -14.40
N ASP A 901 5.37 -43.01 -14.12
CA ASP A 901 5.36 -43.90 -12.93
C ASP A 901 5.27 -45.36 -13.45
N ASN A 902 5.32 -46.38 -12.60
CA ASN A 902 4.53 -47.62 -12.74
C ASN A 902 4.50 -48.38 -11.39
N THR A 903 3.32 -48.53 -10.79
CA THR A 903 3.09 -49.10 -9.44
C THR A 903 3.21 -50.64 -9.40
N PRO A 904 3.43 -51.24 -8.21
CA PRO A 904 2.26 -51.73 -7.45
C PRO A 904 2.28 -51.39 -5.96
N ASP A 905 1.09 -51.38 -5.38
CA ASP A 905 0.84 -51.15 -3.95
C ASP A 905 1.37 -52.30 -3.07
N THR A 906 2.30 -51.96 -2.17
CA THR A 906 2.42 -52.55 -0.84
C THR A 906 2.76 -51.43 0.14
N GLY A 907 1.97 -51.29 1.21
CA GLY A 907 2.22 -50.32 2.28
C GLY A 907 3.59 -50.46 2.95
N ASP A 908 3.97 -49.40 3.67
CA ASP A 908 5.24 -49.15 4.36
C ASP A 908 6.47 -49.00 3.44
N LEU A 909 6.91 -47.75 3.24
CA LEU A 909 8.15 -47.44 2.54
C LEU A 909 9.37 -47.99 3.29
N ILE A 910 10.08 -48.93 2.66
CA ILE A 910 11.32 -49.50 3.19
C ILE A 910 12.37 -48.39 3.40
N HIS A 911 12.57 -47.99 4.66
CA HIS A 911 13.43 -46.86 5.04
C HIS A 911 14.82 -46.90 4.35
N PRO A 912 15.34 -45.79 3.77
CA PRO A 912 16.52 -45.76 2.89
C PRO A 912 17.77 -46.51 3.38
N LYS A 913 17.98 -46.55 4.70
CA LYS A 913 19.04 -47.35 5.35
C LYS A 913 19.09 -48.82 4.89
N TRP A 914 17.95 -49.44 4.61
CA TRP A 914 17.89 -50.84 4.17
C TRP A 914 18.37 -51.03 2.73
N PHE A 915 18.07 -50.09 1.83
CA PHE A 915 18.64 -50.08 0.48
C PHE A 915 20.16 -49.88 0.51
N LEU A 916 20.66 -48.97 1.35
CA LEU A 916 22.10 -48.77 1.56
C LEU A 916 22.78 -50.04 2.12
N ALA A 917 22.18 -50.69 3.11
CA ALA A 917 22.70 -51.94 3.69
C ALA A 917 22.73 -53.08 2.65
N LEU A 918 21.66 -53.26 1.87
CA LEU A 918 21.60 -54.26 0.80
C LEU A 918 22.62 -53.98 -0.31
N GLY A 919 22.79 -52.71 -0.72
CA GLY A 919 23.79 -52.28 -1.70
C GLY A 919 25.21 -52.58 -1.24
N LEU A 920 25.55 -52.22 0.00
CA LEU A 920 26.86 -52.51 0.60
C LEU A 920 27.12 -54.02 0.72
N ALA A 921 26.11 -54.82 1.09
CA ALA A 921 26.23 -56.28 1.16
C ALA A 921 26.38 -56.95 -0.23
N ALA A 922 25.68 -56.45 -1.25
CA ALA A 922 25.85 -56.91 -2.63
C ALA A 922 27.26 -56.59 -3.16
N LEU A 923 27.74 -55.36 -2.91
CA LEU A 923 29.09 -54.94 -3.29
C LEU A 923 30.16 -55.77 -2.57
N ALA A 924 29.98 -56.03 -1.28
CA ALA A 924 30.83 -56.92 -0.48
C ALA A 924 30.98 -58.31 -1.13
N CYS A 925 29.88 -58.92 -1.56
CA CYS A 925 29.89 -60.20 -2.26
C CYS A 925 30.70 -60.15 -3.57
N VAL A 926 30.54 -59.12 -4.40
CA VAL A 926 31.34 -58.95 -5.64
C VAL A 926 32.84 -58.91 -5.32
N PHE A 927 33.25 -58.13 -4.31
CA PHE A 927 34.65 -58.02 -3.89
C PHE A 927 35.21 -59.30 -3.22
N LEU A 928 34.38 -60.09 -2.53
CA LEU A 928 34.77 -61.38 -1.93
C LEU A 928 34.94 -62.50 -2.98
N PHE A 929 34.08 -62.53 -4.00
CA PHE A 929 34.06 -63.59 -5.02
C PHE A 929 34.86 -63.28 -6.30
N TYR A 930 35.44 -62.08 -6.43
CA TYR A 930 36.21 -61.64 -7.60
C TYR A 930 37.37 -62.59 -7.99
N LYS A 931 37.11 -63.46 -8.97
CA LYS A 931 38.11 -64.32 -9.63
C LYS A 931 38.76 -63.57 -10.79
N GLY A 932 39.66 -62.63 -10.47
CA GLY A 932 40.40 -61.86 -11.47
C GLY A 932 41.04 -62.73 -12.55
N GLN A 933 40.93 -62.29 -13.81
CA GLN A 933 41.29 -63.06 -15.00
C GLN A 933 42.79 -63.44 -15.04
N GLY A 934 43.07 -64.69 -15.39
CA GLY A 934 44.43 -65.16 -15.69
C GLY A 934 44.86 -64.76 -17.10
N LYS A 935 46.11 -64.30 -17.27
CA LYS A 935 46.68 -64.02 -18.59
C LYS A 935 46.66 -65.29 -19.46
N LYS A 936 46.04 -65.23 -20.65
CA LYS A 936 46.39 -66.16 -21.74
C LYS A 936 47.76 -65.75 -22.30
N PRO A 937 48.68 -66.69 -22.56
CA PRO A 937 49.98 -66.37 -23.14
C PRO A 937 49.85 -66.09 -24.64
N VAL A 938 50.64 -65.13 -25.13
CA VAL A 938 50.97 -65.00 -26.55
C VAL A 938 51.94 -66.13 -26.92
N ARG A 939 51.88 -66.62 -28.16
CA ARG A 939 52.96 -67.39 -28.78
C ARG A 939 53.12 -66.96 -30.23
N GLU A 940 54.36 -67.12 -30.71
CA GLU A 940 54.88 -66.69 -32.01
C GLU A 940 54.31 -67.52 -33.18
#